data_AF-K3W5E1-F1
#
_entry.id   AF-K3W5E1-F1
#
_cell.length_a   1.000
_cell.length_b   1.000
_cell.length_c   1.000
_cell.angle_alpha   90.00
_cell.angle_beta   90.00
_cell.angle_gamma   90.00
#
_symmetry.space_group_name_H-M   'P 1'
#
loop_
_entity.id
_entity.type
_entity.pdbx_description
1 polymer ?
#
loop_
_entity_poly.entity_id
_entity_poly.type
_entity_poly.pdbx_seq_one_letter_code
_entity_poly.pdbx_strand_id
1 'polypeptide(L)'
;MLDGFVVPHAHFRIFHGNAVAHDHFPLICAPARAEIAPTDLHLREFAQIEAQVKALQQQVATTANGNASGEKTHATAAVNAHAVADAVSGGLAECFSFYARLMTVEAFTWPDFLATVFTKLAEHFAHSANDSVRNAILGVFQQTKAHVAQVNDPTKLLAHLSPMLASSSARARAFTLKLLETMPTLIQSDAAIHAQLVLKLDADNSEERAAAIAATRSVLPLAPTLQATVFQQLLQSAHKDNTAVLQLLEVAVADAMQAQQAWNHCGLVYHDVVDDRAAIHCLRAMTSLASAYPSHVLASHVQLLRHVIMNDPRKIVQNFAVLSIQDLISCSDSNVACFDASSGLLTCLQDVIRDPHAYATVKLSTLAALELYSRTQELEEQVARGLVDAAMQLYTSQSSRFGSVCANIMENVARHALHNDDTLEASAANASSLSMYPLSIVQQLLEFLHLSYFLNSSKVWLSTMACVDRLCREFPDILSALIVSCFIELIQLADEQRNAMGLKTYLFKALSHMNVPSNSADETMASHSRLLLRQLSALAPNDNSNRAALAVTLFRFLRDSSNDDEQLRDLEGILTKASYATQADRYEIAKLSMLHGYFRLALELLISVSANADKECFGGWLLALRSLSDAEASMLLDSSAGMDSIYQLSRAQTYLKVATTSRYGFDFQHQLVNLRLAWMQLTLQAQQFAGEAEFCNMKGASREAALSARFRDTGSQYRVVRGTLLGASATDLEVLDTHARISELLAIAIDGFLLHRSLESMSRPPQCYQTRKATSRFAETCDALEADICEKIGLLQRIDASRRATLGGKVMQQLLQTICSIPFQIPQQFFRMTMQKERRISSNVQFLTFAENSAFTSKPRSRSQLGVAFGTDFNSLLKGVIAVPATARGFWEKTIDAVDVEVVVQLADTTGGLANPEHQISNNAVQDRIRAQILVDWQQQVAGSESTSSLYLPFTLPVHVKAEVLRVKGSFQLLARVAMIDTQGEKWPLAATGCKRGFIVY
;
A
#
# COMPACT_ATOMS: atom_id res chain seq x y z
N MET A 1 42.06 38.74 -3.33
CA MET A 1 41.90 37.91 -4.56
C MET A 1 41.55 36.48 -4.17
N LEU A 2 40.46 36.33 -3.42
CA LEU A 2 39.88 35.05 -3.01
C LEU A 2 38.39 35.19 -3.28
N ASP A 3 38.01 34.98 -4.53
CA ASP A 3 36.61 34.84 -4.97
C ASP A 3 36.67 34.07 -6.28
N GLY A 4 36.38 32.76 -6.21
CA GLY A 4 36.49 31.90 -7.39
C GLY A 4 36.48 30.41 -7.10
N PHE A 5 35.79 29.94 -6.06
CA PHE A 5 35.44 28.52 -5.93
C PHE A 5 34.04 28.43 -5.32
N VAL A 6 33.04 28.71 -6.15
CA VAL A 6 31.67 28.29 -5.87
C VAL A 6 31.63 26.78 -6.06
N VAL A 7 31.42 26.08 -4.95
CA VAL A 7 31.10 24.65 -4.84
C VAL A 7 30.17 24.20 -5.99
N PRO A 8 30.37 23.03 -6.62
CA PRO A 8 29.65 22.61 -7.82
C PRO A 8 28.22 22.12 -7.51
N HIS A 9 27.42 22.89 -6.76
CA HIS A 9 25.97 22.64 -6.63
C HIS A 9 25.17 23.27 -7.77
N ALA A 10 25.76 24.19 -8.55
CA ALA A 10 25.06 24.88 -9.63
C ALA A 10 24.90 24.05 -10.92
N HIS A 11 25.77 23.06 -11.17
CA HIS A 11 25.66 22.20 -12.36
C HIS A 11 24.68 21.03 -12.21
N PHE A 12 24.18 20.76 -11.00
CA PHE A 12 23.12 19.77 -10.76
C PHE A 12 21.70 20.38 -10.80
N ARG A 13 21.54 21.68 -11.09
CA ARG A 13 20.23 22.34 -11.19
C ARG A 13 19.58 22.26 -12.58
N ILE A 14 20.17 21.50 -13.52
CA ILE A 14 19.57 21.15 -14.82
C ILE A 14 19.21 19.65 -14.85
N PHE A 15 18.80 19.10 -13.71
CA PHE A 15 18.09 17.83 -13.66
C PHE A 15 16.63 18.16 -13.35
N HIS A 16 15.78 18.06 -14.37
CA HIS A 16 14.39 18.49 -14.32
C HIS A 16 13.66 17.93 -13.09
N GLY A 17 12.93 18.80 -12.40
CA GLY A 17 12.22 18.47 -11.16
C GLY A 17 11.21 17.34 -11.38
N ASN A 18 11.11 16.45 -10.39
CA ASN A 18 10.09 15.40 -10.23
C ASN A 18 9.37 15.10 -11.55
N ALA A 19 9.98 14.30 -12.42
CA ALA A 19 9.37 13.92 -13.68
C ALA A 19 7.99 13.32 -13.39
N VAL A 20 6.91 14.06 -13.65
CA VAL A 20 5.52 13.63 -13.43
C VAL A 20 5.09 12.54 -14.45
N ALA A 21 6.04 11.73 -14.94
CA ALA A 21 5.77 10.46 -15.59
C ALA A 21 5.27 9.38 -14.60
N HIS A 22 5.05 9.76 -13.35
CA HIS A 22 4.80 8.88 -12.19
C HIS A 22 3.32 8.55 -11.93
N ASP A 23 2.38 9.07 -12.71
CA ASP A 23 0.98 8.69 -12.56
C ASP A 23 0.72 7.36 -13.28
N HIS A 24 0.19 6.36 -12.56
CA HIS A 24 -0.21 5.08 -13.13
C HIS A 24 -1.37 5.23 -14.13
N PHE A 25 -2.16 6.29 -14.00
CA PHE A 25 -3.35 6.55 -14.80
C PHE A 25 -3.09 6.82 -16.29
N PRO A 26 -2.22 7.79 -16.67
CA PRO A 26 -1.91 8.06 -18.07
C PRO A 26 -1.40 6.83 -18.83
N LEU A 27 -0.65 5.94 -18.17
CA LEU A 27 -0.08 4.75 -18.81
C LEU A 27 -1.10 3.63 -19.04
N ILE A 28 -2.10 3.49 -18.16
CA ILE A 28 -3.16 2.49 -18.29
C ILE A 28 -4.23 2.95 -19.29
N CYS A 29 -4.65 4.22 -19.22
CA CYS A 29 -5.70 4.79 -20.06
C CYS A 29 -5.17 5.27 -21.43
N ALA A 30 -3.94 5.80 -21.50
CA ALA A 30 -3.35 6.34 -22.73
C ALA A 30 -1.90 5.87 -22.98
N PRO A 31 -1.67 4.56 -23.24
CA PRO A 31 -0.33 3.99 -23.48
C PRO A 31 0.40 4.54 -24.72
N ALA A 32 -0.24 5.41 -25.50
CA ALA A 32 0.35 6.13 -26.63
C ALA A 32 1.16 7.36 -26.21
N ARG A 33 0.88 8.01 -25.07
CA ARG A 33 1.54 9.26 -24.63
C ARG A 33 2.94 9.08 -24.01
N ALA A 34 3.41 7.85 -23.84
CA ALA A 34 4.78 7.55 -23.40
C ALA A 34 5.79 7.70 -24.56
N GLU A 35 5.79 8.86 -25.23
CA GLU A 35 6.56 9.09 -26.47
C GLU A 35 8.04 9.41 -26.24
N ILE A 36 8.50 9.58 -25.01
CA ILE A 36 9.93 9.75 -24.70
C ILE A 36 10.35 8.64 -23.74
N ALA A 37 11.16 7.71 -24.24
CA ALA A 37 11.69 6.63 -23.44
C ALA A 37 12.76 7.21 -22.47
N PRO A 38 12.67 6.96 -21.14
CA PRO A 38 13.67 7.41 -20.15
C PRO A 38 15.07 6.78 -20.32
N THR A 39 15.29 6.06 -21.42
CA THR A 39 16.45 5.20 -21.70
C THR A 39 17.69 5.99 -22.09
N ASP A 40 17.52 7.10 -22.80
CA ASP A 40 18.63 7.92 -23.28
C ASP A 40 19.14 8.89 -22.20
N LEU A 41 18.31 9.19 -21.19
CA LEU A 41 18.64 10.15 -20.13
C LEU A 41 19.65 9.55 -19.14
N HIS A 42 19.36 8.36 -18.61
CA HIS A 42 20.23 7.72 -17.60
C HIS A 42 21.60 7.32 -18.15
N LEU A 43 21.70 6.93 -19.43
CA LEU A 43 23.00 6.67 -20.07
C LEU A 43 23.87 7.93 -20.18
N ARG A 44 23.24 9.08 -20.46
CA ARG A 44 23.94 10.37 -20.47
C ARG A 44 24.39 10.76 -19.07
N GLU A 45 23.53 10.56 -18.07
CA GLU A 45 23.85 10.82 -16.67
C GLU A 45 25.00 9.95 -16.16
N PHE A 46 24.99 8.64 -16.46
CA PHE A 46 26.09 7.74 -16.15
C PHE A 46 27.40 8.18 -16.82
N ALA A 47 27.36 8.49 -18.12
CA ALA A 47 28.55 8.96 -18.84
C ALA A 47 29.10 10.28 -18.27
N GLN A 48 28.22 11.17 -17.80
CA GLN A 48 28.60 12.42 -17.17
C GLN A 48 29.26 12.20 -15.79
N ILE A 49 28.70 11.33 -14.96
CA ILE A 49 29.27 10.99 -13.64
C ILE A 49 30.65 10.34 -13.83
N GLU A 50 30.79 9.41 -14.79
CA GLU A 50 32.06 8.78 -15.14
C GLU A 50 33.12 9.78 -15.59
N ALA A 51 32.74 10.75 -16.43
CA ALA A 51 33.65 11.81 -16.87
C ALA A 51 34.14 12.67 -15.68
N GLN A 52 33.25 12.98 -14.72
CA GLN A 52 33.59 13.73 -13.51
C GLN A 52 34.52 12.93 -12.58
N VAL A 53 34.24 11.65 -12.35
CA VAL A 53 35.10 10.76 -11.54
C VAL A 53 36.51 10.70 -12.13
N LYS A 54 36.63 10.53 -13.45
CA LYS A 54 37.93 10.54 -14.14
C LYS A 54 38.65 11.87 -14.02
N ALA A 55 37.95 13.00 -14.15
CA ALA A 55 38.54 14.32 -13.99
C ALA A 55 39.09 14.54 -12.57
N LEU A 56 38.34 14.15 -11.54
CA LEU A 56 38.77 14.22 -10.14
C LEU A 56 39.98 13.31 -9.87
N GLN A 57 39.99 12.10 -10.40
CA GLN A 57 41.14 11.18 -10.27
C GLN A 57 42.40 11.72 -10.96
N GLN A 58 42.27 12.34 -12.13
CA GLN A 58 43.38 13.00 -12.82
C GLN A 58 43.94 14.17 -12.03
N GLN A 59 43.10 14.96 -11.34
CA GLN A 59 43.57 16.04 -10.48
C GLN A 59 44.48 15.53 -9.37
N VAL A 60 44.16 14.40 -8.73
CA VAL A 60 45.02 13.74 -7.72
C VAL A 60 46.35 13.28 -8.32
N ALA A 61 46.32 12.69 -9.52
CA ALA A 61 47.54 12.23 -10.18
C ALA A 61 48.47 13.41 -10.57
N THR A 62 47.89 14.54 -11.02
CA THR A 62 48.68 15.73 -11.42
C THR A 62 49.31 16.45 -10.22
N THR A 63 48.61 16.52 -9.07
CA THR A 63 49.16 17.13 -7.85
C THR A 63 50.22 16.24 -7.19
N ALA A 64 50.12 14.92 -7.35
CA ALA A 64 51.17 13.98 -6.93
C ALA A 64 52.45 14.12 -7.78
N ASN A 65 52.32 14.28 -9.10
CA ASN A 65 53.46 14.38 -10.02
C ASN A 65 54.12 15.77 -10.08
N GLY A 66 53.38 16.85 -9.83
CA GLY A 66 53.90 18.23 -9.83
C GLY A 66 54.91 18.55 -8.72
N ASN A 67 55.02 17.70 -7.70
CA ASN A 67 55.96 17.87 -6.59
C ASN A 67 57.36 17.29 -6.85
N ALA A 68 57.61 16.69 -8.02
CA ALA A 68 58.91 16.10 -8.34
C ALA A 68 59.97 17.11 -8.87
N SER A 69 59.61 18.38 -9.13
CA SER A 69 60.51 19.34 -9.81
C SER A 69 60.74 20.68 -9.09
N GLY A 70 60.47 20.81 -7.79
CA GLY A 70 60.63 22.07 -7.06
C GLY A 70 61.39 21.93 -5.73
N GLU A 71 62.61 22.47 -5.67
CA GLU A 71 63.43 22.56 -4.45
C GLU A 71 62.80 23.48 -3.38
N LYS A 72 62.78 22.97 -2.14
CA LYS A 72 62.82 23.70 -0.85
C LYS A 72 61.62 24.58 -0.45
N THR A 73 60.49 23.94 -0.12
CA THR A 73 59.55 24.40 0.95
C THR A 73 58.67 23.22 1.42
N HIS A 74 59.24 22.29 2.20
CA HIS A 74 58.64 20.96 2.42
C HIS A 74 57.44 20.89 3.41
N ALA A 75 57.24 21.86 4.31
CA ALA A 75 56.21 21.74 5.35
C ALA A 75 54.83 22.28 4.92
N THR A 76 54.76 23.42 4.21
CA THR A 76 53.49 24.03 3.76
C THR A 76 52.93 23.37 2.50
N ALA A 77 53.80 22.85 1.61
CA ALA A 77 53.38 22.12 0.43
C ALA A 77 52.71 20.76 0.77
N ALA A 78 53.19 20.07 1.81
CA ALA A 78 52.63 18.80 2.25
C ALA A 78 51.22 18.95 2.87
N VAL A 79 51.00 20.02 3.65
CA VAL A 79 49.68 20.34 4.23
C VAL A 79 48.66 20.70 3.14
N ASN A 80 49.08 21.47 2.14
CA ASN A 80 48.22 21.80 0.99
C ASN A 80 47.92 20.58 0.12
N ALA A 81 48.89 19.66 -0.07
CA ALA A 81 48.68 18.42 -0.81
C ALA A 81 47.68 17.49 -0.09
N HIS A 82 47.76 17.37 1.23
CA HIS A 82 46.77 16.62 2.02
C HIS A 82 45.37 17.26 1.95
N ALA A 83 45.26 18.58 2.11
CA ALA A 83 43.97 19.27 2.01
C ALA A 83 43.32 19.13 0.62
N VAL A 84 44.12 19.15 -0.45
CA VAL A 84 43.63 18.91 -1.82
C VAL A 84 43.21 17.45 -2.02
N ALA A 85 43.97 16.48 -1.49
CA ALA A 85 43.61 15.06 -1.55
C ALA A 85 42.31 14.76 -0.80
N ASP A 86 42.11 15.37 0.37
CA ASP A 86 40.88 15.23 1.17
C ASP A 86 39.68 15.90 0.48
N ALA A 87 39.86 17.09 -0.10
CA ALA A 87 38.82 17.77 -0.85
C ALA A 87 38.38 16.97 -2.10
N VAL A 88 39.32 16.41 -2.85
CA VAL A 88 39.00 15.53 -3.99
C VAL A 88 38.31 14.25 -3.53
N SER A 89 38.69 13.69 -2.39
CA SER A 89 38.04 12.51 -1.82
C SER A 89 36.59 12.78 -1.40
N GLY A 90 36.32 13.99 -0.88
CA GLY A 90 34.95 14.47 -0.63
C GLY A 90 34.12 14.55 -1.91
N GLY A 91 34.70 15.13 -2.98
CA GLY A 91 34.04 15.20 -4.30
C GLY A 91 33.79 13.82 -4.91
N LEU A 92 34.74 12.89 -4.80
CA LEU A 92 34.57 11.51 -5.25
C LEU A 92 33.47 10.79 -4.45
N ALA A 93 33.43 10.94 -3.13
CA ALA A 93 32.39 10.37 -2.29
C ALA A 93 30.98 10.90 -2.66
N GLU A 94 30.86 12.20 -2.96
CA GLU A 94 29.63 12.80 -3.47
C GLU A 94 29.24 12.18 -4.83
N CYS A 95 30.16 12.16 -5.81
CA CYS A 95 29.92 11.54 -7.12
C CYS A 95 29.48 10.07 -7.02
N PHE A 96 30.11 9.27 -6.16
CA PHE A 96 29.70 7.87 -5.94
C PHE A 96 28.32 7.78 -5.30
N SER A 97 27.98 8.65 -4.37
CA SER A 97 26.64 8.69 -3.76
C SER A 97 25.52 8.97 -4.78
N PHE A 98 25.83 9.68 -5.87
CA PHE A 98 24.87 9.92 -6.97
C PHE A 98 24.53 8.66 -7.78
N TYR A 99 25.37 7.61 -7.79
CA TYR A 99 25.08 6.37 -8.52
C TYR A 99 23.79 5.70 -8.05
N ALA A 100 23.43 5.80 -6.78
CA ALA A 100 22.20 5.23 -6.25
C ALA A 100 20.94 5.79 -6.94
N ARG A 101 20.98 7.03 -7.46
CA ARG A 101 19.86 7.64 -8.19
C ARG A 101 19.65 7.05 -9.59
N LEU A 102 20.71 6.50 -10.19
CA LEU A 102 20.62 5.77 -11.47
C LEU A 102 19.97 4.39 -11.30
N MET A 103 19.86 3.90 -10.07
CA MET A 103 19.44 2.53 -9.74
C MET A 103 18.04 2.54 -9.11
N THR A 104 17.07 3.12 -9.83
CA THR A 104 15.64 3.08 -9.47
C THR A 104 14.89 2.11 -10.36
N VAL A 105 13.74 1.60 -9.90
CA VAL A 105 12.85 0.70 -10.65
C VAL A 105 12.50 1.26 -12.05
N GLU A 106 12.31 2.58 -12.11
CA GLU A 106 11.95 3.31 -13.32
C GLU A 106 13.19 3.56 -14.21
N ALA A 107 14.39 3.49 -13.63
CA ALA A 107 15.67 3.63 -14.32
C ALA A 107 16.25 2.28 -14.76
N PHE A 108 16.01 1.96 -16.03
CA PHE A 108 16.85 1.14 -16.93
C PHE A 108 17.82 0.11 -16.28
N THR A 109 17.31 -1.04 -15.81
CA THR A 109 18.06 -2.10 -15.11
C THR A 109 18.53 -3.22 -16.04
N TRP A 110 19.42 -2.93 -17.00
CA TRP A 110 20.07 -4.00 -17.78
C TRP A 110 21.05 -4.77 -16.88
N PRO A 111 21.00 -6.12 -16.80
CA PRO A 111 22.00 -6.92 -16.08
C PRO A 111 23.44 -6.56 -16.48
N ASP A 112 23.68 -6.24 -17.75
CA ASP A 112 24.99 -5.86 -18.27
C ASP A 112 25.43 -4.46 -17.84
N PHE A 113 24.49 -3.51 -17.79
CA PHE A 113 24.75 -2.18 -17.26
C PHE A 113 25.06 -2.26 -15.77
N LEU A 114 24.25 -3.01 -15.01
CA LEU A 114 24.48 -3.29 -13.60
C LEU A 114 25.84 -3.95 -13.37
N ALA A 115 26.16 -4.99 -14.15
CA ALA A 115 27.47 -5.65 -14.10
C ALA A 115 28.60 -4.65 -14.36
N THR A 116 28.46 -3.77 -15.35
CA THR A 116 29.47 -2.76 -15.69
C THR A 116 29.64 -1.74 -14.56
N VAL A 117 28.54 -1.19 -14.06
CA VAL A 117 28.55 -0.19 -12.99
C VAL A 117 29.11 -0.79 -11.70
N PHE A 118 28.63 -1.95 -11.27
CA PHE A 118 29.11 -2.55 -10.03
C PHE A 118 30.54 -3.06 -10.13
N THR A 119 30.97 -3.55 -11.30
CA THR A 119 32.39 -3.90 -11.51
C THR A 119 33.28 -2.66 -11.40
N LYS A 120 32.89 -1.53 -12.00
CA LYS A 120 33.64 -0.28 -11.88
C LYS A 120 33.63 0.29 -10.45
N LEU A 121 32.50 0.22 -9.76
CA LEU A 121 32.43 0.63 -8.36
C LEU A 121 33.33 -0.25 -7.49
N ALA A 122 33.38 -1.56 -7.74
CA ALA A 122 34.30 -2.48 -7.05
C ALA A 122 35.77 -2.18 -7.39
N GLU A 123 36.08 -1.85 -8.64
CA GLU A 123 37.40 -1.39 -9.07
C GLU A 123 37.80 -0.11 -8.32
N HIS A 124 36.94 0.90 -8.27
CA HIS A 124 37.20 2.14 -7.53
C HIS A 124 37.31 1.92 -6.02
N PHE A 125 36.53 0.99 -5.46
CA PHE A 125 36.62 0.61 -4.05
C PHE A 125 37.98 -0.01 -3.71
N ALA A 126 38.47 -0.92 -4.54
CA ALA A 126 39.75 -1.60 -4.35
C ALA A 126 40.94 -0.64 -4.49
N HIS A 127 40.90 0.29 -5.45
CA HIS A 127 41.98 1.26 -5.68
C HIS A 127 41.97 2.46 -4.73
N SER A 128 40.84 2.77 -4.09
CA SER A 128 40.76 3.89 -3.16
C SER A 128 41.57 3.60 -1.88
N ALA A 129 42.44 4.51 -1.48
CA ALA A 129 43.09 4.49 -0.17
C ALA A 129 42.23 5.13 0.93
N ASN A 130 41.18 5.88 0.56
CA ASN A 130 40.38 6.69 1.49
C ASN A 130 39.09 5.99 1.91
N ASP A 131 38.89 5.91 3.23
CA ASP A 131 37.76 5.24 3.86
C ASP A 131 36.42 5.92 3.56
N SER A 132 36.39 7.25 3.37
CA SER A 132 35.18 8.00 3.01
C SER A 132 34.60 7.58 1.66
N VAL A 133 35.47 7.41 0.65
CA VAL A 133 35.11 6.93 -0.69
C VAL A 133 34.62 5.49 -0.63
N ARG A 134 35.33 4.62 0.12
CA ARG A 134 34.91 3.23 0.33
C ARG A 134 33.53 3.14 1.01
N ASN A 135 33.28 3.98 2.01
CA ASN A 135 31.99 4.04 2.70
C ASN A 135 30.87 4.57 1.80
N ALA A 136 31.14 5.56 0.94
CA ALA A 136 30.17 6.05 -0.04
C ALA A 136 29.79 4.95 -1.04
N ILE A 137 30.77 4.21 -1.58
CA ILE A 137 30.52 3.08 -2.47
C ILE A 137 29.75 1.97 -1.75
N LEU A 138 30.13 1.63 -0.52
CA LEU A 138 29.39 0.67 0.31
C LEU A 138 27.93 1.09 0.50
N GLY A 139 27.67 2.39 0.74
CA GLY A 139 26.32 2.94 0.83
C GLY A 139 25.50 2.71 -0.45
N VAL A 140 26.12 2.83 -1.63
CA VAL A 140 25.46 2.52 -2.91
C VAL A 140 25.07 1.04 -2.97
N PHE A 141 25.98 0.12 -2.66
CA PHE A 141 25.69 -1.33 -2.65
C PHE A 141 24.60 -1.70 -1.64
N GLN A 142 24.62 -1.09 -0.44
CA GLN A 142 23.59 -1.29 0.57
C GLN A 142 22.20 -0.82 0.13
N GLN A 143 22.13 0.30 -0.60
CA GLN A 143 20.87 0.82 -1.15
C GLN A 143 20.38 0.04 -2.39
N THR A 144 21.29 -0.63 -3.10
CA THR A 144 21.01 -1.24 -4.41
C THR A 144 21.16 -2.76 -4.42
N LYS A 145 21.12 -3.43 -3.26
CA LYS A 145 21.26 -4.90 -3.13
C LYS A 145 20.43 -5.68 -4.15
N ALA A 146 19.17 -5.29 -4.36
CA ALA A 146 18.26 -5.94 -5.29
C ALA A 146 18.74 -5.87 -6.76
N HIS A 147 19.42 -4.79 -7.15
CA HIS A 147 20.05 -4.65 -8.45
C HIS A 147 21.35 -5.46 -8.53
N VAL A 148 22.12 -5.51 -7.45
CA VAL A 148 23.36 -6.32 -7.39
C VAL A 148 23.06 -7.81 -7.62
N ALA A 149 21.94 -8.32 -7.11
CA ALA A 149 21.52 -9.69 -7.32
C ALA A 149 21.24 -10.06 -8.80
N GLN A 150 21.04 -9.06 -9.67
CA GLN A 150 20.76 -9.26 -11.10
C GLN A 150 22.03 -9.25 -11.97
N VAL A 151 23.22 -9.16 -11.37
CA VAL A 151 24.49 -9.16 -12.11
C VAL A 151 24.77 -10.55 -12.69
N ASN A 152 24.84 -10.63 -14.02
CA ASN A 152 25.03 -11.90 -14.74
C ASN A 152 26.47 -12.49 -14.66
N ASP A 153 27.50 -11.64 -14.48
CA ASP A 153 28.91 -12.05 -14.45
C ASP A 153 29.59 -11.58 -13.14
N PRO A 154 29.52 -12.37 -12.05
CA PRO A 154 30.08 -11.99 -10.76
C PRO A 154 31.62 -12.04 -10.74
N THR A 155 32.25 -12.78 -11.66
CA THR A 155 33.68 -13.09 -11.59
C THR A 155 34.56 -11.84 -11.65
N LYS A 156 34.22 -10.89 -12.52
CA LYS A 156 34.96 -9.62 -12.68
C LYS A 156 34.83 -8.72 -11.46
N LEU A 157 33.63 -8.66 -10.88
CA LEU A 157 33.37 -7.89 -9.68
C LEU A 157 34.16 -8.46 -8.49
N LEU A 158 34.08 -9.78 -8.28
CA LEU A 158 34.74 -10.45 -7.16
C LEU A 158 36.27 -10.46 -7.27
N ALA A 159 36.82 -10.45 -8.49
CA ALA A 159 38.27 -10.36 -8.72
C ALA A 159 38.91 -9.11 -8.10
N HIS A 160 38.17 -7.99 -8.03
CA HIS A 160 38.64 -6.77 -7.38
C HIS A 160 38.54 -6.81 -5.85
N LEU A 161 37.60 -7.60 -5.31
CA LEU A 161 37.31 -7.64 -3.87
C LEU A 161 38.09 -8.73 -3.11
N SER A 162 38.34 -9.87 -3.74
CA SER A 162 39.05 -11.00 -3.10
C SER A 162 40.42 -10.60 -2.50
N PRO A 163 41.29 -9.82 -3.19
CA PRO A 163 42.56 -9.37 -2.63
C PRO A 163 42.41 -8.48 -1.38
N MET A 164 41.31 -7.74 -1.28
CA MET A 164 41.06 -6.82 -0.16
C MET A 164 40.81 -7.52 1.17
N LEU A 165 40.37 -8.78 1.14
CA LEU A 165 40.22 -9.63 2.34
C LEU A 165 41.57 -9.94 3.01
N ALA A 166 42.66 -9.90 2.25
CA ALA A 166 44.04 -10.07 2.74
C ALA A 166 44.76 -8.73 2.99
N SER A 167 44.07 -7.58 2.90
CA SER A 167 44.68 -6.27 3.12
C SER A 167 45.23 -6.10 4.53
N SER A 168 46.26 -5.26 4.70
CA SER A 168 46.89 -5.00 6.01
C SER A 168 45.99 -4.23 6.98
N SER A 169 45.04 -3.44 6.47
CA SER A 169 44.12 -2.63 7.28
C SER A 169 42.88 -3.43 7.72
N ALA A 170 42.69 -3.59 9.03
CA ALA A 170 41.51 -4.25 9.60
C ALA A 170 40.19 -3.58 9.17
N ARG A 171 40.18 -2.24 9.03
CA ARG A 171 39.00 -1.50 8.59
C ARG A 171 38.68 -1.73 7.12
N ALA A 172 39.69 -1.85 6.26
CA ALA A 172 39.50 -2.20 4.85
C ALA A 172 38.92 -3.61 4.69
N ARG A 173 39.39 -4.57 5.49
CA ARG A 173 38.81 -5.91 5.57
C ARG A 173 37.36 -5.87 6.06
N ALA A 174 37.06 -5.10 7.11
CA ALA A 174 35.70 -4.91 7.61
C ALA A 174 34.75 -4.31 6.56
N PHE A 175 35.16 -3.28 5.82
CA PHE A 175 34.36 -2.73 4.72
C PHE A 175 34.15 -3.74 3.58
N THR A 176 35.18 -4.52 3.24
CA THR A 176 35.07 -5.56 2.21
C THR A 176 34.06 -6.63 2.63
N LEU A 177 34.09 -7.08 3.88
CA LEU A 177 33.11 -8.02 4.44
C LEU A 177 31.68 -7.46 4.41
N LYS A 178 31.49 -6.19 4.80
CA LYS A 178 30.20 -5.49 4.68
C LYS A 178 29.73 -5.35 3.23
N LEU A 179 30.65 -5.24 2.28
CA LEU A 179 30.31 -5.22 0.85
C LEU A 179 29.85 -6.59 0.40
N LEU A 180 30.53 -7.67 0.80
CA LEU A 180 30.13 -9.05 0.48
C LEU A 180 28.75 -9.42 1.06
N GLU A 181 28.40 -8.88 2.23
CA GLU A 181 27.05 -8.98 2.83
C GLU A 181 25.94 -8.47 1.89
N THR A 182 26.25 -7.54 0.99
CA THR A 182 25.26 -6.99 0.04
C THR A 182 25.01 -7.87 -1.18
N MET A 183 25.82 -8.92 -1.40
CA MET A 183 25.82 -9.72 -2.63
C MET A 183 25.87 -11.25 -2.39
N PRO A 184 25.05 -11.81 -1.49
CA PRO A 184 25.13 -13.22 -1.11
C PRO A 184 24.90 -14.18 -2.30
N THR A 185 24.02 -13.82 -3.25
CA THR A 185 23.75 -14.61 -4.45
C THR A 185 24.94 -14.72 -5.40
N LEU A 186 25.83 -13.72 -5.40
CA LEU A 186 27.02 -13.71 -6.26
C LEU A 186 28.16 -14.58 -5.71
N ILE A 187 28.17 -14.84 -4.40
CA ILE A 187 29.24 -15.56 -3.68
C ILE A 187 28.87 -16.98 -3.24
N GLN A 188 27.64 -17.45 -3.54
CA GLN A 188 27.14 -18.75 -3.10
C GLN A 188 28.02 -19.96 -3.50
N SER A 189 28.82 -19.83 -4.57
CA SER A 189 29.67 -20.92 -5.09
C SER A 189 31.18 -20.69 -4.94
N ASP A 190 31.62 -19.59 -4.31
CA ASP A 190 33.06 -19.25 -4.19
C ASP A 190 33.67 -19.80 -2.90
N ALA A 191 34.31 -20.96 -3.01
CA ALA A 191 34.95 -21.64 -1.87
C ALA A 191 36.11 -20.84 -1.24
N ALA A 192 36.80 -19.98 -2.01
CA ALA A 192 37.92 -19.20 -1.49
C ALA A 192 37.42 -18.08 -0.58
N ILE A 193 36.33 -17.41 -0.97
CA ILE A 193 35.66 -16.41 -0.12
C ILE A 193 35.06 -17.08 1.11
N HIS A 194 34.44 -18.26 0.97
CA HIS A 194 33.90 -19.02 2.11
C HIS A 194 34.96 -19.35 3.16
N ALA A 195 36.13 -19.83 2.74
CA ALA A 195 37.24 -20.11 3.66
C ALA A 195 37.73 -18.85 4.39
N GLN A 196 37.75 -17.70 3.71
CA GLN A 196 38.08 -16.42 4.34
C GLN A 196 37.02 -15.99 5.34
N LEU A 197 35.73 -16.09 5.03
CA LEU A 197 34.64 -15.75 5.95
C LEU A 197 34.77 -16.52 7.27
N VAL A 198 34.98 -17.84 7.18
CA VAL A 198 35.18 -18.72 8.33
C VAL A 198 36.39 -18.29 9.17
N LEU A 199 37.54 -18.03 8.54
CA LEU A 199 38.75 -17.57 9.22
C LEU A 199 38.55 -16.23 9.94
N LYS A 200 37.72 -15.33 9.37
CA LYS A 200 37.46 -14.00 9.94
C LYS A 200 36.45 -13.99 11.09
N LEU A 201 35.75 -15.10 11.37
CA LEU A 201 34.89 -15.22 12.56
C LEU A 201 35.68 -15.14 13.87
N ASP A 202 36.96 -15.55 13.84
CA ASP A 202 37.87 -15.52 14.99
C ASP A 202 38.84 -14.32 14.94
N ALA A 203 38.57 -13.30 14.12
CA ALA A 203 39.45 -12.13 14.00
C ALA A 203 39.56 -11.32 15.30
N ASP A 204 40.74 -10.81 15.65
CA ASP A 204 40.97 -10.04 16.88
C ASP A 204 40.18 -8.72 16.95
N ASN A 205 39.97 -8.08 15.79
CA ASN A 205 39.27 -6.81 15.70
C ASN A 205 37.74 -7.01 15.74
N SER A 206 37.06 -6.32 16.66
CA SER A 206 35.62 -6.45 16.87
C SER A 206 34.75 -5.98 15.69
N GLU A 207 35.18 -4.96 14.95
CA GLU A 207 34.45 -4.46 13.76
C GLU A 207 34.59 -5.42 12.57
N GLU A 208 35.80 -5.95 12.34
CA GLU A 208 36.06 -6.97 11.33
C GLU A 208 35.24 -8.23 11.62
N ARG A 209 35.23 -8.66 12.88
CA ARG A 209 34.48 -9.83 13.33
C ARG A 209 32.97 -9.66 13.17
N ALA A 210 32.42 -8.51 13.58
CA ALA A 210 30.99 -8.22 13.42
C ALA A 210 30.58 -8.22 11.94
N ALA A 211 31.42 -7.67 11.05
CA ALA A 211 31.20 -7.71 9.62
C ALA A 211 31.27 -9.14 9.05
N ALA A 212 32.20 -9.97 9.56
CA ALA A 212 32.29 -11.38 9.17
C ALA A 212 31.05 -12.18 9.58
N ILE A 213 30.53 -11.96 10.80
CA ILE A 213 29.28 -12.58 11.27
C ILE A 213 28.11 -12.18 10.37
N ALA A 214 27.95 -10.89 10.06
CA ALA A 214 26.87 -10.41 9.20
C ALA A 214 26.96 -11.00 7.78
N ALA A 215 28.14 -10.95 7.16
CA ALA A 215 28.37 -11.53 5.83
C ALA A 215 28.11 -13.04 5.82
N THR A 216 28.64 -13.78 6.79
CA THR A 216 28.42 -15.23 6.91
C THR A 216 26.94 -15.56 7.07
N ARG A 217 26.21 -14.83 7.92
CA ARG A 217 24.75 -14.98 8.11
C ARG A 217 23.98 -14.83 6.79
N SER A 218 24.38 -13.90 5.92
CA SER A 218 23.72 -13.67 4.64
C SER A 218 23.97 -14.79 3.61
N VAL A 219 25.10 -15.49 3.69
CA VAL A 219 25.52 -16.52 2.72
C VAL A 219 25.09 -17.92 3.12
N LEU A 220 25.06 -18.22 4.42
CA LEU A 220 24.72 -19.54 4.96
C LEU A 220 23.47 -20.19 4.35
N PRO A 221 22.33 -19.49 4.14
CA PRO A 221 21.14 -20.09 3.55
C PRO A 221 21.33 -20.58 2.11
N LEU A 222 22.29 -20.01 1.38
CA LEU A 222 22.55 -20.29 -0.04
C LEU A 222 23.67 -21.31 -0.24
N ALA A 223 24.48 -21.58 0.80
CA ALA A 223 25.72 -22.36 0.70
C ALA A 223 25.75 -23.51 1.74
N PRO A 224 25.20 -24.70 1.42
CA PRO A 224 25.08 -25.81 2.38
C PRO A 224 26.43 -26.38 2.85
N THR A 225 27.48 -26.30 2.02
CA THR A 225 28.84 -26.74 2.38
C THR A 225 29.47 -25.85 3.44
N LEU A 226 29.28 -24.53 3.34
CA LEU A 226 29.67 -23.57 4.36
C LEU A 226 28.88 -23.78 5.64
N GLN A 227 27.58 -24.08 5.52
CA GLN A 227 26.68 -24.34 6.63
C GLN A 227 27.19 -25.43 7.58
N ALA A 228 27.54 -26.61 7.04
CA ALA A 228 28.06 -27.72 7.85
C ALA A 228 29.40 -27.39 8.54
N THR A 229 30.27 -26.66 7.85
CA THR A 229 31.59 -26.26 8.37
C THR A 229 31.45 -25.29 9.54
N VAL A 230 30.61 -24.26 9.38
CA VAL A 230 30.34 -23.27 10.44
C VAL A 230 29.67 -23.95 11.64
N PHE A 231 28.69 -24.82 11.42
CA PHE A 231 28.01 -25.54 12.51
C PHE A 231 28.98 -26.35 13.38
N GLN A 232 29.89 -27.12 12.76
CA GLN A 232 30.88 -27.90 13.50
C GLN A 232 31.84 -27.02 14.29
N GLN A 233 32.33 -25.93 13.71
CA GLN A 233 33.22 -24.99 14.39
C GLN A 233 32.52 -24.37 15.62
N LEU A 234 31.26 -23.97 15.49
CA LEU A 234 30.49 -23.39 16.60
C LEU A 234 30.21 -24.38 17.72
N LEU A 235 30.15 -25.69 17.49
CA LEU A 235 29.99 -26.65 18.58
C LEU A 235 31.30 -27.00 19.29
N GLN A 236 32.44 -26.85 18.59
CA GLN A 236 33.76 -27.25 19.09
C GLN A 236 34.50 -26.11 19.83
N SER A 237 34.28 -24.86 19.46
CA SER A 237 34.94 -23.71 20.09
C SER A 237 34.34 -23.38 21.47
N ALA A 238 35.18 -23.26 22.49
CA ALA A 238 34.76 -22.78 23.80
C ALA A 238 34.49 -21.27 23.77
N HIS A 239 33.23 -20.86 23.60
CA HIS A 239 32.78 -19.47 23.38
C HIS A 239 32.90 -18.51 24.59
N LYS A 240 33.78 -18.80 25.56
CA LYS A 240 33.87 -18.03 26.80
C LYS A 240 34.18 -16.54 26.57
N ASP A 241 34.88 -16.22 25.48
CA ASP A 241 35.28 -14.84 25.13
C ASP A 241 34.41 -14.20 24.03
N ASN A 242 33.55 -14.95 23.33
CA ASN A 242 32.82 -14.42 22.17
C ASN A 242 31.48 -15.14 21.86
N THR A 243 30.45 -14.83 22.64
CA THR A 243 29.10 -15.37 22.44
C THR A 243 28.33 -14.77 21.26
N ALA A 244 28.84 -13.72 20.61
CA ALA A 244 28.16 -13.09 19.47
C ALA A 244 28.05 -14.01 18.25
N VAL A 245 28.97 -14.96 18.10
CA VAL A 245 28.98 -15.93 16.96
C VAL A 245 27.81 -16.91 17.05
N LEU A 246 27.25 -17.13 18.24
CA LEU A 246 26.08 -18.01 18.44
C LEU A 246 24.85 -17.55 17.63
N GLN A 247 24.80 -16.29 17.20
CA GLN A 247 23.75 -15.77 16.32
C GLN A 247 23.73 -16.45 14.94
N LEU A 248 24.79 -17.16 14.56
CA LEU A 248 24.86 -17.93 13.31
C LEU A 248 24.18 -19.30 13.43
N LEU A 249 23.95 -19.83 14.65
CA LEU A 249 23.40 -21.18 14.84
C LEU A 249 22.00 -21.33 14.24
N GLU A 250 21.17 -20.29 14.30
CA GLU A 250 19.83 -20.26 13.67
C GLU A 250 19.88 -20.68 12.21
N VAL A 251 20.89 -20.22 11.48
CA VAL A 251 21.02 -20.41 10.03
C VAL A 251 21.98 -21.55 9.68
N ALA A 252 22.88 -21.91 10.60
CA ALA A 252 23.85 -22.99 10.41
C ALA A 252 23.27 -24.41 10.62
N VAL A 253 22.08 -24.52 11.21
CA VAL A 253 21.41 -25.81 11.45
C VAL A 253 20.67 -26.29 10.22
N ALA A 254 20.92 -27.53 9.79
CA ALA A 254 20.27 -28.14 8.63
C ALA A 254 19.04 -29.00 8.96
N ASP A 255 18.97 -29.54 10.18
CA ASP A 255 17.91 -30.45 10.61
C ASP A 255 17.50 -30.24 12.09
N ALA A 256 16.37 -30.84 12.47
CA ALA A 256 15.84 -30.71 13.83
C ALA A 256 16.72 -31.33 14.93
N MET A 257 17.54 -32.34 14.60
CA MET A 257 18.44 -32.97 15.57
C MET A 257 19.64 -32.06 15.88
N GLN A 258 20.20 -31.44 14.85
CA GLN A 258 21.22 -30.39 14.96
C GLN A 258 20.67 -29.17 15.71
N ALA A 259 19.39 -28.81 15.51
CA ALA A 259 18.72 -27.75 16.26
C ALA A 259 18.71 -28.06 17.76
N GLN A 260 18.33 -29.28 18.14
CA GLN A 260 18.32 -29.71 19.55
C GLN A 260 19.74 -29.74 20.14
N GLN A 261 20.73 -30.20 19.38
CA GLN A 261 22.14 -30.20 19.81
C GLN A 261 22.65 -28.78 20.06
N ALA A 262 22.39 -27.86 19.14
CA ALA A 262 22.74 -26.45 19.28
C ALA A 262 22.03 -25.80 20.47
N TRP A 263 20.74 -26.10 20.67
CA TRP A 263 19.97 -25.59 21.81
C TRP A 263 20.53 -26.08 23.14
N ASN A 264 20.85 -27.37 23.26
CA ASN A 264 21.49 -27.94 24.45
C ASN A 264 22.85 -27.28 24.72
N HIS A 265 23.66 -27.06 23.68
CA HIS A 265 24.95 -26.39 23.81
C HIS A 265 24.78 -24.94 24.30
N CYS A 266 23.85 -24.16 23.73
CA CYS A 266 23.54 -22.82 24.21
C CYS A 266 23.04 -22.81 25.66
N GLY A 267 22.28 -23.82 26.08
CA GLY A 267 21.84 -23.97 27.47
C GLY A 267 22.99 -24.21 28.44
N LEU A 268 24.00 -25.01 28.06
CA LEU A 268 25.23 -25.19 28.83
C LEU A 268 26.02 -23.89 28.94
N VAL A 269 26.20 -23.18 27.82
CA VAL A 269 26.89 -21.87 27.81
C VAL A 269 26.13 -20.85 28.66
N TYR A 270 24.79 -20.84 28.61
CA TYR A 270 23.96 -19.94 29.43
C TYR A 270 24.16 -20.15 30.94
N HIS A 271 24.35 -21.39 31.38
CA HIS A 271 24.59 -21.70 32.79
C HIS A 271 25.95 -21.19 33.27
N ASP A 272 26.96 -21.21 32.40
CA ASP A 272 28.33 -20.83 32.72
C ASP A 272 28.58 -19.31 32.65
N VAL A 273 27.72 -18.53 31.97
CA VAL A 273 27.93 -17.09 31.74
C VAL A 273 27.35 -16.21 32.84
N VAL A 274 28.21 -15.33 33.38
CA VAL A 274 27.83 -14.33 34.39
C VAL A 274 27.35 -13.02 33.73
N ASP A 275 27.86 -12.70 32.55
CA ASP A 275 27.55 -11.45 31.82
C ASP A 275 26.14 -11.44 31.19
N ASP A 276 25.43 -10.33 31.34
CA ASP A 276 24.10 -10.07 30.78
C ASP A 276 24.10 -10.21 29.25
N ARG A 277 25.13 -9.68 28.58
CA ARG A 277 25.20 -9.67 27.10
C ARG A 277 25.37 -11.08 26.55
N ALA A 278 26.23 -11.88 27.18
CA ALA A 278 26.43 -13.28 26.84
C ALA A 278 25.17 -14.12 27.07
N ALA A 279 24.47 -13.90 28.20
CA ALA A 279 23.20 -14.55 28.50
C ALA A 279 22.12 -14.21 27.46
N ILE A 280 22.01 -12.94 27.05
CA ILE A 280 21.09 -12.50 25.98
C ILE A 280 21.43 -13.16 24.64
N HIS A 281 22.72 -13.26 24.28
CA HIS A 281 23.11 -13.91 23.02
C HIS A 281 22.73 -15.40 23.00
N CYS A 282 22.89 -16.11 24.13
CA CYS A 282 22.46 -17.50 24.26
C CYS A 282 20.94 -17.62 24.15
N LEU A 283 20.19 -16.85 24.94
CA LEU A 283 18.73 -16.87 24.89
C LEU A 283 18.20 -16.50 23.50
N ARG A 284 18.78 -15.52 22.82
CA ARG A 284 18.40 -15.14 21.45
C ARG A 284 18.60 -16.29 20.48
N ALA A 285 19.77 -16.93 20.50
CA ALA A 285 20.05 -18.08 19.65
C ALA A 285 19.08 -19.24 19.93
N MET A 286 18.80 -19.53 21.20
CA MET A 286 17.84 -20.57 21.61
C MET A 286 16.41 -20.25 21.16
N THR A 287 15.97 -18.99 21.28
CA THR A 287 14.66 -18.53 20.81
C THR A 287 14.54 -18.64 19.29
N SER A 288 15.56 -18.21 18.54
CA SER A 288 15.61 -18.37 17.08
C SER A 288 15.56 -19.84 16.64
N LEU A 289 16.23 -20.74 17.36
CA LEU A 289 16.16 -22.18 17.08
C LEU A 289 14.77 -22.76 17.40
N ALA A 290 14.15 -22.30 18.49
CA ALA A 290 12.81 -22.72 18.87
C ALA A 290 11.73 -22.24 17.90
N SER A 291 11.88 -21.06 17.31
CA SER A 291 10.96 -20.55 16.28
C SER A 291 11.12 -21.30 14.95
N ALA A 292 12.35 -21.65 14.55
CA ALA A 292 12.61 -22.40 13.32
C ALA A 292 12.23 -23.89 13.41
N TYR A 293 12.39 -24.52 14.59
CA TYR A 293 12.13 -25.95 14.80
C TYR A 293 11.17 -26.20 15.99
N PRO A 294 9.89 -25.77 15.88
CA PRO A 294 8.98 -25.74 17.02
C PRO A 294 8.64 -27.13 17.57
N SER A 295 8.56 -28.16 16.71
CA SER A 295 8.16 -29.52 17.10
C SER A 295 9.10 -30.21 18.11
N HIS A 296 10.36 -29.79 18.18
CA HIS A 296 11.38 -30.44 19.00
C HIS A 296 11.87 -29.58 20.17
N VAL A 297 12.04 -28.28 19.95
CA VAL A 297 12.76 -27.39 20.88
C VAL A 297 11.81 -26.51 21.71
N LEU A 298 10.63 -26.19 21.19
CA LEU A 298 9.76 -25.14 21.75
C LEU A 298 9.30 -25.44 23.17
N ALA A 299 8.86 -26.68 23.45
CA ALA A 299 8.37 -27.06 24.77
C ALA A 299 9.43 -26.89 25.87
N SER A 300 10.66 -27.36 25.63
CA SER A 300 11.80 -27.16 26.53
C SER A 300 12.18 -25.69 26.67
N HIS A 301 12.09 -24.93 25.58
CA HIS A 301 12.42 -23.51 25.57
C HIS A 301 11.42 -22.66 26.37
N VAL A 302 10.11 -22.94 26.24
CA VAL A 302 9.07 -22.26 27.03
C VAL A 302 9.25 -22.53 28.53
N GLN A 303 9.61 -23.75 28.91
CA GLN A 303 9.92 -24.09 30.32
C GLN A 303 11.14 -23.32 30.83
N LEU A 304 12.20 -23.20 30.02
CA LEU A 304 13.37 -22.40 30.36
C LEU A 304 13.00 -20.93 30.52
N LEU A 305 12.27 -20.32 29.58
CA LEU A 305 11.86 -18.92 29.66
C LEU A 305 11.01 -18.65 30.92
N ARG A 306 10.10 -19.56 31.27
CA ARG A 306 9.34 -19.48 32.53
C ARG A 306 10.27 -19.49 33.75
N HIS A 307 11.26 -20.37 33.76
CA HIS A 307 12.24 -20.42 34.85
C HIS A 307 13.07 -19.13 34.92
N VAL A 308 13.53 -18.59 33.78
CA VAL A 308 14.31 -17.35 33.71
C VAL A 308 13.51 -16.16 34.24
N ILE A 309 12.24 -16.03 33.85
CA ILE A 309 11.37 -14.92 34.31
C ILE A 309 11.20 -14.93 35.83
N MET A 310 10.99 -16.11 36.41
CA MET A 310 10.69 -16.24 37.85
C MET A 310 11.95 -16.21 38.72
N ASN A 311 13.06 -16.81 38.26
CA ASN A 311 14.18 -17.14 39.13
C ASN A 311 15.51 -16.45 38.78
N ASP A 312 15.68 -15.89 37.57
CA ASP A 312 16.96 -15.25 37.20
C ASP A 312 17.13 -13.91 37.96
N PRO A 313 18.26 -13.66 38.64
CA PRO A 313 18.46 -12.42 39.39
C PRO A 313 18.58 -11.17 38.48
N ARG A 314 18.95 -11.34 37.20
CA ARG A 314 19.26 -10.25 36.27
C ARG A 314 17.98 -9.75 35.60
N LYS A 315 17.54 -8.54 35.97
CA LYS A 315 16.30 -7.94 35.45
C LYS A 315 16.31 -7.70 33.94
N ILE A 316 17.48 -7.43 33.36
CA ILE A 316 17.64 -7.26 31.91
C ILE A 316 17.39 -8.59 31.18
N VAL A 317 17.88 -9.70 31.73
CA VAL A 317 17.69 -11.05 31.18
C VAL A 317 16.23 -11.50 31.34
N GLN A 318 15.60 -11.23 32.49
CA GLN A 318 14.15 -11.44 32.69
C GLN A 318 13.33 -10.68 31.62
N ASN A 319 13.65 -9.41 31.38
CA ASN A 319 12.97 -8.61 30.37
C ASN A 319 13.17 -9.17 28.95
N PHE A 320 14.39 -9.61 28.63
CA PHE A 320 14.69 -10.23 27.34
C PHE A 320 13.97 -11.59 27.14
N ALA A 321 13.78 -12.36 28.21
CA ALA A 321 13.00 -13.59 28.16
C ALA A 321 11.53 -13.30 27.82
N VAL A 322 10.96 -12.21 28.36
CA VAL A 322 9.60 -11.77 27.97
C VAL A 322 9.54 -11.31 26.51
N LEU A 323 10.54 -10.56 26.03
CA LEU A 323 10.63 -10.20 24.60
C LEU A 323 10.76 -11.45 23.72
N SER A 324 11.49 -12.47 24.15
CA SER A 324 11.59 -13.74 23.45
C SER A 324 10.24 -14.46 23.34
N ILE A 325 9.38 -14.36 24.35
CA ILE A 325 8.00 -14.87 24.29
C ILE A 325 7.19 -14.11 23.22
N GLN A 326 7.35 -12.79 23.13
CA GLN A 326 6.67 -11.99 22.09
C GLN A 326 7.08 -12.42 20.68
N ASP A 327 8.39 -12.65 20.47
CA ASP A 327 8.91 -13.12 19.18
C ASP A 327 8.31 -14.49 18.83
N LEU A 328 8.22 -15.42 19.79
CA LEU A 328 7.63 -16.75 19.58
C LEU A 328 6.14 -16.71 19.26
N ILE A 329 5.36 -15.84 19.94
CA ILE A 329 3.93 -15.67 19.64
C ILE A 329 3.77 -15.14 18.21
N SER A 330 4.60 -14.17 17.79
CA SER A 330 4.55 -13.58 16.45
C SER A 330 4.84 -14.58 15.32
N CYS A 331 5.63 -15.63 15.59
CA CYS A 331 5.98 -16.66 14.59
C CYS A 331 4.96 -17.80 14.49
N SER A 332 3.89 -17.81 15.30
CA SER A 332 3.03 -18.99 15.52
C SER A 332 1.79 -19.08 14.63
N ASP A 333 1.61 -18.20 13.63
CA ASP A 333 0.41 -18.04 12.77
C ASP A 333 -0.13 -19.31 12.05
N SER A 334 0.57 -20.47 12.13
CA SER A 334 0.14 -21.74 11.52
C SER A 334 0.17 -22.97 12.45
N ASN A 335 0.66 -22.84 13.69
CA ASN A 335 0.84 -23.96 14.61
C ASN A 335 0.08 -23.74 15.94
N VAL A 336 -1.25 -23.63 15.82
CA VAL A 336 -2.20 -23.46 16.93
C VAL A 336 -2.05 -24.54 18.02
N ALA A 337 -1.56 -25.73 17.68
CA ALA A 337 -1.43 -26.86 18.61
C ALA A 337 -0.27 -26.79 19.63
N CYS A 338 0.65 -25.82 19.54
CA CYS A 338 1.86 -25.85 20.37
C CYS A 338 1.77 -25.09 21.71
N PHE A 339 0.69 -24.34 21.92
CA PHE A 339 0.42 -23.60 23.15
C PHE A 339 -0.60 -24.30 24.07
N ASP A 340 -0.79 -25.62 23.99
CA ASP A 340 -1.55 -26.36 25.04
C ASP A 340 -0.83 -26.31 26.41
N ALA A 341 0.45 -25.91 26.43
CA ALA A 341 1.21 -25.55 27.64
C ALA A 341 1.03 -24.07 28.09
N SER A 342 0.18 -23.29 27.42
CA SER A 342 -0.02 -21.85 27.63
C SER A 342 -0.63 -21.50 28.97
N SER A 343 -1.43 -22.39 29.58
CA SER A 343 -2.04 -22.12 30.90
C SER A 343 -0.98 -21.75 31.93
N GLY A 344 0.14 -22.49 31.99
CA GLY A 344 1.25 -22.22 32.90
C GLY A 344 2.08 -20.98 32.56
N LEU A 345 2.12 -20.58 31.30
CA LEU A 345 2.82 -19.38 30.84
C LEU A 345 1.97 -18.11 31.09
N LEU A 346 0.68 -18.16 30.76
CA LEU A 346 -0.29 -17.09 31.01
C LEU A 346 -0.42 -16.82 32.50
N THR A 347 -0.51 -17.85 33.34
CA THR A 347 -0.51 -17.67 34.80
C THR A 347 0.78 -17.02 35.27
N CYS A 348 1.94 -17.44 34.74
CA CYS A 348 3.23 -16.85 35.09
C CYS A 348 3.30 -15.36 34.71
N LEU A 349 2.83 -14.98 33.52
CA LEU A 349 2.77 -13.59 33.07
C LEU A 349 1.78 -12.76 33.91
N GLN A 350 0.63 -13.33 34.27
CA GLN A 350 -0.33 -12.69 35.18
C GLN A 350 0.24 -12.50 36.59
N ASP A 351 0.99 -13.47 37.10
CA ASP A 351 1.65 -13.39 38.41
C ASP A 351 2.69 -12.26 38.43
N VAL A 352 3.47 -12.08 37.35
CA VAL A 352 4.43 -10.97 37.21
C VAL A 352 3.73 -9.60 37.21
N ILE A 353 2.53 -9.51 36.65
CA ILE A 353 1.72 -8.28 36.68
C ILE A 353 1.24 -7.98 38.10
N ARG A 354 0.74 -9.02 38.79
CA ARG A 354 0.19 -8.96 40.15
C ARG A 354 1.27 -8.70 41.21
N ASP A 355 2.51 -9.09 40.96
CA ASP A 355 3.63 -8.84 41.88
C ASP A 355 3.90 -7.33 42.04
N PRO A 356 3.69 -6.72 43.22
CA PRO A 356 3.94 -5.30 43.43
C PRO A 356 5.43 -4.93 43.31
N HIS A 357 6.35 -5.89 43.44
CA HIS A 357 7.81 -5.66 43.42
C HIS A 357 8.45 -5.85 42.05
N ALA A 358 7.69 -6.32 41.05
CA ALA A 358 8.22 -6.47 39.69
C ALA A 358 8.52 -5.11 39.04
N TYR A 359 9.64 -5.04 38.33
CA TYR A 359 10.14 -3.82 37.70
C TYR A 359 9.20 -3.35 36.57
N ALA A 360 8.99 -2.05 36.45
CA ALA A 360 8.00 -1.49 35.52
C ALA A 360 8.23 -1.87 34.05
N THR A 361 9.49 -2.04 33.62
CA THR A 361 9.81 -2.47 32.24
C THR A 361 9.38 -3.91 31.99
N VAL A 362 9.59 -4.81 32.95
CA VAL A 362 9.18 -6.21 32.84
C VAL A 362 7.65 -6.29 32.79
N LYS A 363 6.94 -5.55 33.65
CA LYS A 363 5.46 -5.46 33.59
C LYS A 363 4.95 -4.96 32.24
N LEU A 364 5.62 -3.98 31.64
CA LEU A 364 5.24 -3.44 30.34
C LEU A 364 5.48 -4.44 29.21
N SER A 365 6.65 -5.09 29.19
CA SER A 365 6.94 -6.16 28.23
C SER A 365 5.97 -7.34 28.40
N THR A 366 5.61 -7.68 29.63
CA THR A 366 4.63 -8.73 29.93
C THR A 366 3.25 -8.36 29.39
N LEU A 367 2.79 -7.14 29.64
CA LEU A 367 1.53 -6.64 29.07
C LEU A 367 1.53 -6.64 27.54
N ALA A 368 2.62 -6.19 26.90
CA ALA A 368 2.73 -6.23 25.44
C ALA A 368 2.74 -7.66 24.89
N ALA A 369 3.24 -8.64 25.64
CA ALA A 369 3.14 -10.05 25.27
C ALA A 369 1.70 -10.56 25.38
N LEU A 370 0.96 -10.16 26.42
CA LEU A 370 -0.46 -10.50 26.57
C LEU A 370 -1.34 -9.81 25.51
N GLU A 371 -1.02 -8.58 25.12
CA GLU A 371 -1.66 -7.88 24.00
C GLU A 371 -1.48 -8.68 22.71
N LEU A 372 -0.24 -9.06 22.39
CA LEU A 372 0.05 -9.86 21.20
C LEU A 372 -0.64 -11.23 21.22
N TYR A 373 -0.67 -11.88 22.38
CA TYR A 373 -1.39 -13.14 22.58
C TYR A 373 -2.90 -12.97 22.33
N SER A 374 -3.52 -11.95 22.94
CA SER A 374 -4.96 -11.66 22.77
C SER A 374 -5.36 -11.37 21.33
N ARG A 375 -4.42 -10.92 20.49
CA ARG A 375 -4.64 -10.62 19.09
C ARG A 375 -4.58 -11.86 18.18
N THR A 376 -3.78 -12.86 18.55
CA THR A 376 -3.40 -13.98 17.66
C THR A 376 -4.14 -15.28 17.96
N GLN A 377 -4.59 -15.48 19.20
CA GLN A 377 -5.21 -16.73 19.66
C GLN A 377 -6.70 -16.52 19.99
N GLU A 378 -7.52 -17.57 19.81
CA GLU A 378 -8.89 -17.60 20.34
C GLU A 378 -8.84 -17.66 21.87
N LEU A 379 -9.60 -16.79 22.53
CA LEU A 379 -9.56 -16.65 23.98
C LEU A 379 -10.71 -17.41 24.64
N GLU A 380 -10.37 -18.37 25.50
CA GLU A 380 -11.34 -18.93 26.45
C GLU A 380 -11.86 -17.84 27.42
N GLU A 381 -13.12 -17.93 27.82
CA GLU A 381 -13.80 -16.93 28.65
C GLU A 381 -13.07 -16.65 29.99
N GLN A 382 -12.49 -17.67 30.61
CA GLN A 382 -11.74 -17.53 31.86
C GLN A 382 -10.42 -16.76 31.67
N VAL A 383 -9.73 -16.99 30.55
CA VAL A 383 -8.50 -16.28 30.19
C VAL A 383 -8.81 -14.83 29.85
N ALA A 384 -9.89 -14.60 29.10
CA ALA A 384 -10.39 -13.26 28.78
C ALA A 384 -10.68 -12.44 30.05
N ARG A 385 -11.38 -13.01 31.05
CA ARG A 385 -11.62 -12.34 32.34
C ARG A 385 -10.32 -12.00 33.07
N GLY A 386 -9.40 -12.97 33.16
CA GLY A 386 -8.11 -12.76 33.83
C GLY A 386 -7.26 -11.66 33.18
N LEU A 387 -7.34 -11.52 31.84
CA LEU A 387 -6.68 -10.45 31.10
C LEU A 387 -7.31 -9.07 31.36
N VAL A 388 -8.64 -8.99 31.37
CA VAL A 388 -9.36 -7.74 31.68
C VAL A 388 -9.07 -7.29 33.12
N ASP A 389 -9.09 -8.20 34.09
CA ASP A 389 -8.78 -7.90 35.49
C ASP A 389 -7.33 -7.37 35.64
N ALA A 390 -6.37 -8.00 34.98
CA ALA A 390 -4.97 -7.58 34.99
C ALA A 390 -4.79 -6.19 34.33
N ALA A 391 -5.49 -5.94 33.22
CA ALA A 391 -5.48 -4.66 32.52
C ALA A 391 -6.09 -3.55 33.39
N MET A 392 -7.22 -3.80 34.06
CA MET A 392 -7.89 -2.86 34.97
C MET A 392 -7.00 -2.49 36.16
N GLN A 393 -6.35 -3.47 36.79
CA GLN A 393 -5.44 -3.22 37.92
C GLN A 393 -4.28 -2.29 37.55
N LEU A 394 -3.66 -2.51 36.39
CA LEU A 394 -2.54 -1.66 35.94
C LEU A 394 -3.01 -0.33 35.35
N TYR A 395 -4.22 -0.24 34.83
CA TYR A 395 -4.79 1.02 34.35
C TYR A 395 -5.00 2.03 35.49
N THR A 396 -5.50 1.57 36.65
CA THR A 396 -5.69 2.43 37.82
C THR A 396 -4.38 3.00 38.41
N SER A 397 -3.23 2.43 38.04
CA SER A 397 -1.90 2.91 38.47
C SER A 397 -1.43 4.23 37.83
N GLN A 398 -2.25 4.84 36.95
CA GLN A 398 -2.06 6.16 36.32
C GLN A 398 -0.79 6.36 35.46
N SER A 399 0.02 5.33 35.24
CA SER A 399 1.17 5.44 34.33
C SER A 399 0.71 5.41 32.87
N SER A 400 0.98 6.50 32.15
CA SER A 400 0.67 6.66 30.72
C SER A 400 1.24 5.56 29.81
N ARG A 401 2.23 4.80 30.28
CA ARG A 401 2.89 3.74 29.51
C ARG A 401 2.09 2.44 29.46
N PHE A 402 1.23 2.17 30.44
CA PHE A 402 0.42 0.95 30.48
C PHE A 402 -0.93 1.12 29.79
N GLY A 403 -1.50 2.33 29.86
CA GLY A 403 -2.88 2.57 29.43
C GLY A 403 -3.19 2.22 27.97
N SER A 404 -2.25 2.45 27.04
CA SER A 404 -2.46 2.09 25.62
C SER A 404 -2.52 0.58 25.41
N VAL A 405 -1.67 -0.18 26.11
CA VAL A 405 -1.62 -1.64 26.01
C VAL A 405 -2.85 -2.27 26.66
N CYS A 406 -3.29 -1.74 27.80
CA CYS A 406 -4.54 -2.16 28.44
C CYS A 406 -5.76 -1.93 27.55
N ALA A 407 -5.85 -0.77 26.88
CA ALA A 407 -6.93 -0.48 25.95
C ALA A 407 -6.94 -1.45 24.75
N ASN A 408 -5.77 -1.77 24.18
CA ASN A 408 -5.65 -2.74 23.09
C ASN A 408 -6.02 -4.17 23.53
N ILE A 409 -5.65 -4.59 24.75
CA ILE A 409 -6.08 -5.89 25.29
C ILE A 409 -7.61 -5.95 25.39
N MET A 410 -8.24 -4.93 25.98
CA MET A 410 -9.70 -4.86 26.09
C MET A 410 -10.39 -4.84 24.74
N GLU A 411 -9.82 -4.14 23.75
CA GLU A 411 -10.30 -4.16 22.37
C GLU A 411 -10.27 -5.56 21.77
N ASN A 412 -9.15 -6.28 21.91
CA ASN A 412 -8.99 -7.62 21.36
C ASN A 412 -9.96 -8.61 22.04
N VAL A 413 -10.11 -8.52 23.36
CA VAL A 413 -11.08 -9.34 24.10
C VAL A 413 -12.51 -9.02 23.67
N ALA A 414 -12.87 -7.74 23.52
CA ALA A 414 -14.19 -7.32 23.06
C ALA A 414 -14.48 -7.84 21.63
N ARG A 415 -13.50 -7.74 20.73
CA ARG A 415 -13.61 -8.26 19.35
C ARG A 415 -13.89 -9.77 19.34
N HIS A 416 -13.14 -10.56 20.10
CA HIS A 416 -13.36 -12.01 20.20
C HIS A 416 -14.73 -12.34 20.77
N ALA A 417 -15.16 -11.61 21.81
CA ALA A 417 -16.48 -11.81 22.41
C ALA A 417 -17.64 -11.46 21.46
N LEU A 418 -17.45 -10.46 20.58
CA LEU A 418 -18.44 -10.07 19.57
C LEU A 418 -18.49 -11.01 18.37
N HIS A 419 -17.36 -11.60 17.94
CA HIS A 419 -17.33 -12.60 16.86
C HIS A 419 -17.91 -13.96 17.28
N ASN A 420 -17.73 -14.37 18.54
CA ASN A 420 -18.22 -15.66 19.02
C ASN A 420 -19.74 -15.71 19.28
N ASP A 421 -20.42 -14.57 19.29
CA ASP A 421 -21.87 -14.48 19.55
C ASP A 421 -22.67 -14.43 18.23
N ASP A 422 -22.59 -15.51 17.44
CA ASP A 422 -23.39 -15.76 16.23
C ASP A 422 -24.92 -15.77 16.50
N THR A 423 -25.36 -15.64 17.76
CA THR A 423 -26.78 -15.64 18.16
C THR A 423 -27.44 -14.26 18.18
N LEU A 424 -26.70 -13.19 17.90
CA LEU A 424 -27.20 -11.81 17.95
C LEU A 424 -28.21 -11.47 16.84
N GLU A 425 -28.10 -12.04 15.64
CA GLU A 425 -29.09 -11.82 14.56
C GLU A 425 -30.45 -12.52 14.83
N ALA A 426 -30.48 -13.57 15.67
CA ALA A 426 -31.71 -14.29 16.02
C ALA A 426 -32.42 -13.72 17.26
N SER A 427 -31.71 -12.99 18.14
CA SER A 427 -32.25 -12.51 19.43
C SER A 427 -32.67 -11.02 19.44
N ALA A 428 -32.37 -10.26 18.37
CA ALA A 428 -32.81 -8.86 18.21
C ALA A 428 -34.33 -8.66 18.26
N ALA A 429 -35.13 -9.71 18.05
CA ALA A 429 -36.59 -9.68 18.19
C ALA A 429 -37.09 -9.74 19.66
N ASN A 430 -36.26 -10.16 20.61
CA ASN A 430 -36.61 -10.31 22.03
C ASN A 430 -35.57 -9.64 22.93
N ALA A 431 -35.60 -8.31 22.98
CA ALA A 431 -34.62 -7.40 23.61
C ALA A 431 -34.46 -7.49 25.16
N SER A 432 -34.73 -8.63 25.81
CA SER A 432 -34.69 -8.75 27.28
C SER A 432 -33.69 -9.76 27.84
N SER A 433 -32.93 -10.47 26.99
CA SER A 433 -31.89 -11.40 27.47
C SER A 433 -30.73 -11.58 26.49
N LEU A 434 -30.14 -10.46 26.03
CA LEU A 434 -28.81 -10.49 25.40
C LEU A 434 -27.76 -10.93 26.42
N SER A 435 -26.77 -11.72 25.99
CA SER A 435 -25.62 -12.08 26.81
C SER A 435 -24.93 -10.80 27.32
N MET A 436 -24.94 -10.56 28.64
CA MET A 436 -24.51 -9.28 29.25
C MET A 436 -23.00 -9.04 29.16
N TYR A 437 -22.24 -10.02 28.69
CA TYR A 437 -20.78 -10.10 28.82
C TYR A 437 -20.01 -9.23 27.79
N PRO A 438 -20.23 -9.34 26.46
CA PRO A 438 -19.51 -8.51 25.48
C PRO A 438 -19.77 -7.02 25.63
N LEU A 439 -21.03 -6.62 25.89
CA LEU A 439 -21.40 -5.22 26.09
C LEU A 439 -20.78 -4.63 27.37
N SER A 440 -20.61 -5.43 28.42
CA SER A 440 -19.97 -4.97 29.66
C SER A 440 -18.50 -4.59 29.48
N ILE A 441 -17.76 -5.32 28.63
CA ILE A 441 -16.35 -5.03 28.33
C ILE A 441 -16.24 -3.74 27.51
N VAL A 442 -17.14 -3.55 26.54
CA VAL A 442 -17.21 -2.30 25.76
C VAL A 442 -17.57 -1.12 26.68
N GLN A 443 -18.49 -1.31 27.63
CA GLN A 443 -18.85 -0.27 28.60
C GLN A 443 -17.66 0.10 29.50
N GLN A 444 -16.89 -0.89 29.99
CA GLN A 444 -15.65 -0.65 30.73
C GLN A 444 -14.60 0.11 29.88
N LEU A 445 -14.50 -0.20 28.59
CA LEU A 445 -13.63 0.55 27.66
C LEU A 445 -14.11 2.00 27.47
N LEU A 446 -15.43 2.23 27.46
CA LEU A 446 -16.01 3.58 27.37
C LEU A 446 -15.82 4.39 28.67
N GLU A 447 -15.80 3.75 29.84
CA GLU A 447 -15.47 4.43 31.10
C GLU A 447 -14.06 5.07 31.07
N PHE A 448 -13.13 4.48 30.30
CA PHE A 448 -11.79 5.04 30.10
C PHE A 448 -11.78 6.32 29.25
N LEU A 449 -12.89 6.62 28.56
CA LEU A 449 -13.08 7.87 27.82
C LEU A 449 -13.61 9.01 28.70
N HIS A 450 -13.84 8.79 29.99
CA HIS A 450 -14.28 9.84 30.91
C HIS A 450 -13.29 11.00 30.99
N LEU A 451 -13.81 12.23 31.17
CA LEU A 451 -13.05 13.49 31.11
C LEU A 451 -11.86 13.53 32.08
N SER A 452 -11.97 12.91 33.25
CA SER A 452 -10.88 12.82 34.24
C SER A 452 -9.63 12.15 33.69
N TYR A 453 -9.77 11.14 32.83
CA TYR A 453 -8.64 10.44 32.23
C TYR A 453 -7.95 11.24 31.13
N PHE A 454 -8.72 12.03 30.37
CA PHE A 454 -8.15 12.95 29.38
C PHE A 454 -7.25 14.00 30.02
N LEU A 455 -7.67 14.56 31.17
CA LEU A 455 -6.89 15.54 31.92
C LEU A 455 -5.61 14.93 32.53
N ASN A 456 -5.63 13.63 32.85
CA ASN A 456 -4.47 12.92 33.40
C ASN A 456 -3.48 12.44 32.31
N SER A 457 -3.98 11.88 31.20
CA SER A 457 -3.15 11.43 30.07
C SER A 457 -3.89 11.41 28.74
N SER A 458 -3.65 12.45 27.92
CA SER A 458 -4.22 12.53 26.57
C SER A 458 -3.81 11.37 25.66
N LYS A 459 -2.60 10.81 25.81
CA LYS A 459 -2.10 9.68 25.00
C LYS A 459 -2.91 8.40 25.21
N VAL A 460 -3.22 8.08 26.47
CA VAL A 460 -4.01 6.90 26.81
C VAL A 460 -5.42 7.06 26.28
N TRP A 461 -6.03 8.21 26.52
CA TRP A 461 -7.37 8.52 26.02
C TRP A 461 -7.46 8.41 24.50
N LEU A 462 -6.46 8.92 23.76
CA LEU A 462 -6.39 8.79 22.30
C LEU A 462 -6.24 7.35 21.82
N SER A 463 -5.46 6.53 22.55
CA SER A 463 -5.34 5.10 22.26
C SER A 463 -6.68 4.39 22.44
N THR A 464 -7.37 4.64 23.56
CA THR A 464 -8.70 4.09 23.84
C THR A 464 -9.71 4.51 22.77
N MET A 465 -9.73 5.79 22.37
CA MET A 465 -10.58 6.26 21.28
C MET A 465 -10.33 5.52 19.97
N ALA A 466 -9.06 5.27 19.63
CA ALA A 466 -8.71 4.53 18.43
C ALA A 466 -9.16 3.06 18.51
N CYS A 467 -9.17 2.45 19.69
CA CYS A 467 -9.71 1.11 19.92
C CYS A 467 -11.23 1.08 19.69
N VAL A 468 -11.94 2.03 20.29
CA VAL A 468 -13.40 2.17 20.16
C VAL A 468 -13.80 2.43 18.70
N ASP A 469 -13.09 3.31 17.99
CA ASP A 469 -13.31 3.58 16.56
C ASP A 469 -13.04 2.35 15.67
N ARG A 470 -12.04 1.51 15.99
CA ARG A 470 -11.82 0.24 15.29
C ARG A 470 -12.96 -0.75 15.51
N LEU A 471 -13.40 -0.93 16.76
CA LEU A 471 -14.54 -1.80 17.08
C LEU A 471 -15.83 -1.34 16.40
N CYS A 472 -16.11 -0.03 16.39
CA CYS A 472 -17.26 0.54 15.66
C CYS A 472 -17.27 0.19 14.18
N ARG A 473 -16.10 0.21 13.53
CA ARG A 473 -16.01 -0.07 12.08
C ARG A 473 -16.19 -1.54 11.75
N GLU A 474 -15.77 -2.42 12.66
CA GLU A 474 -15.88 -3.86 12.50
C GLU A 474 -17.31 -4.34 12.81
N PHE A 475 -17.97 -3.75 13.82
CA PHE A 475 -19.33 -4.10 14.25
C PHE A 475 -20.27 -2.89 14.27
N PRO A 476 -20.51 -2.23 13.11
CA PRO A 476 -21.32 -1.02 13.06
C PRO A 476 -22.77 -1.26 13.51
N ASP A 477 -23.35 -2.42 13.19
CA ASP A 477 -24.76 -2.72 13.48
C ASP A 477 -25.05 -2.83 14.98
N ILE A 478 -24.05 -3.24 15.78
CA ILE A 478 -24.20 -3.49 17.22
C ILE A 478 -23.78 -2.26 18.04
N LEU A 479 -22.67 -1.61 17.67
CA LEU A 479 -21.99 -0.66 18.54
C LEU A 479 -22.23 0.82 18.22
N SER A 480 -22.66 1.14 16.99
CA SER A 480 -22.73 2.53 16.52
C SER A 480 -23.68 3.40 17.34
N ALA A 481 -24.89 2.92 17.66
CA ALA A 481 -25.86 3.67 18.46
C ALA A 481 -25.34 3.99 19.88
N LEU A 482 -24.75 2.99 20.56
CA LEU A 482 -24.20 3.11 21.91
C LEU A 482 -23.07 4.16 21.95
N ILE A 483 -22.13 4.06 21.01
CA ILE A 483 -20.91 4.87 21.02
C ILE A 483 -21.20 6.30 20.56
N VAL A 484 -22.08 6.49 19.57
CA VAL A 484 -22.55 7.83 19.17
C VAL A 484 -23.18 8.56 20.36
N SER A 485 -24.05 7.89 21.11
CA SER A 485 -24.72 8.48 22.28
C SER A 485 -23.70 8.88 23.35
N CYS A 486 -22.76 7.97 23.68
CA CYS A 486 -21.67 8.26 24.63
C CYS A 486 -20.80 9.44 24.19
N PHE A 487 -20.43 9.53 22.91
CA PHE A 487 -19.60 10.63 22.42
C PHE A 487 -20.33 11.96 22.45
N ILE A 488 -21.64 11.96 22.22
CA ILE A 488 -22.46 13.17 22.31
C ILE A 488 -22.59 13.65 23.76
N GLU A 489 -22.80 12.74 24.72
CA GLU A 489 -22.75 13.06 26.15
C GLU A 489 -21.39 13.66 26.56
N LEU A 490 -20.28 13.07 26.09
CA LEU A 490 -18.94 13.60 26.33
C LEU A 490 -18.74 14.99 25.70
N ILE A 491 -19.32 15.28 24.54
CA ILE A 491 -19.31 16.62 23.93
C ILE A 491 -20.05 17.63 24.81
N GLN A 492 -21.20 17.25 25.38
CA GLN A 492 -21.98 18.11 26.28
C GLN A 492 -21.19 18.40 27.57
N LEU A 493 -20.62 17.37 28.20
CA LEU A 493 -19.78 17.53 29.40
C LEU A 493 -18.54 18.38 29.14
N ALA A 494 -17.95 18.28 27.93
CA ALA A 494 -16.82 19.11 27.54
C ALA A 494 -17.19 20.59 27.35
N ASP A 495 -18.47 20.92 27.07
CA ASP A 495 -18.94 22.30 26.94
C ASP A 495 -18.99 23.02 28.29
N GLU A 496 -19.19 22.28 29.37
CA GLU A 496 -19.23 22.79 30.74
C GLU A 496 -17.83 23.13 31.30
N GLN A 497 -16.77 22.51 30.75
CA GLN A 497 -15.39 22.63 31.26
C GLN A 497 -14.45 23.32 30.27
N ARG A 498 -14.05 24.56 30.55
CA ARG A 498 -13.16 25.39 29.69
C ARG A 498 -11.79 24.76 29.35
N ASN A 499 -11.30 23.82 30.14
CA ASN A 499 -9.98 23.18 29.94
C ASN A 499 -10.00 22.00 28.95
N ALA A 500 -11.16 21.65 28.36
CA ALA A 500 -11.35 20.44 27.53
C ALA A 500 -11.43 20.71 26.01
N MET A 501 -11.06 21.91 25.52
CA MET A 501 -11.22 22.28 24.09
C MET A 501 -10.56 21.31 23.10
N GLY A 502 -9.44 20.67 23.47
CA GLY A 502 -8.78 19.67 22.64
C GLY A 502 -9.58 18.37 22.46
N LEU A 503 -10.42 18.01 23.43
CA LEU A 503 -11.21 16.76 23.44
C LEU A 503 -12.29 16.77 22.36
N LYS A 504 -13.01 17.89 22.20
CA LYS A 504 -14.06 18.05 21.16
C LYS A 504 -13.52 17.76 19.76
N THR A 505 -12.29 18.18 19.47
CA THR A 505 -11.64 17.94 18.17
C THR A 505 -11.51 16.45 17.84
N TYR A 506 -11.17 15.62 18.82
CA TYR A 506 -11.02 14.19 18.63
C TYR A 506 -12.38 13.49 18.54
N LEU A 507 -13.35 13.88 19.36
CA LEU A 507 -14.71 13.35 19.32
C LEU A 507 -15.38 13.64 17.98
N PHE A 508 -15.29 14.87 17.46
CA PHE A 508 -15.84 15.22 16.16
C PHE A 508 -15.21 14.40 15.03
N LYS A 509 -13.88 14.22 15.04
CA LYS A 509 -13.19 13.38 14.05
C LYS A 509 -13.62 11.91 14.13
N ALA A 510 -13.75 11.35 15.33
CA ALA A 510 -14.20 9.98 15.50
C ALA A 510 -15.64 9.79 15.01
N LEU A 511 -16.56 10.69 15.39
CA LEU A 511 -17.95 10.69 14.90
C LEU A 511 -18.01 10.78 13.36
N SER A 512 -17.13 11.56 12.74
CA SER A 512 -17.13 11.72 11.27
C SER A 512 -16.80 10.44 10.50
N HIS A 513 -16.20 9.45 11.16
CA HIS A 513 -15.88 8.15 10.57
C HIS A 513 -16.94 7.08 10.82
N MET A 514 -17.83 7.27 11.80
CA MET A 514 -18.83 6.28 12.18
C MET A 514 -20.01 6.26 11.21
N ASN A 515 -20.55 5.07 10.98
CA ASN A 515 -21.82 4.88 10.30
C ASN A 515 -22.93 4.99 11.34
N VAL A 516 -23.99 5.72 11.00
CA VAL A 516 -25.17 5.88 11.86
C VAL A 516 -26.16 4.80 11.45
N PRO A 517 -26.75 4.04 12.38
CA PRO A 517 -27.75 3.04 12.03
C PRO A 517 -29.03 3.73 11.58
N SER A 518 -29.66 3.20 10.53
CA SER A 518 -30.82 3.77 9.82
C SER A 518 -32.16 3.56 10.56
N ASN A 519 -32.15 3.10 11.81
CA ASN A 519 -33.38 2.79 12.55
C ASN A 519 -34.18 4.06 12.80
N SER A 520 -35.27 4.16 12.04
CA SER A 520 -35.88 5.39 11.54
C SER A 520 -36.94 6.00 12.48
N ALA A 521 -36.73 6.00 13.80
CA ALA A 521 -37.76 6.53 14.70
C ALA A 521 -37.32 7.06 16.07
N ASP A 522 -36.03 7.22 16.35
CA ASP A 522 -35.62 7.66 17.69
C ASP A 522 -35.56 9.19 17.81
N GLU A 523 -36.41 9.76 18.67
CA GLU A 523 -36.37 11.18 19.10
C GLU A 523 -34.95 11.60 19.57
N THR A 524 -34.15 10.64 20.05
CA THR A 524 -32.77 10.84 20.47
C THR A 524 -31.88 11.31 19.31
N MET A 525 -32.02 10.75 18.11
CA MET A 525 -31.21 11.13 16.94
C MET A 525 -31.53 12.55 16.45
N ALA A 526 -32.79 12.96 16.49
CA ALA A 526 -33.18 14.34 16.18
C ALA A 526 -32.67 15.33 17.24
N SER A 527 -32.59 14.92 18.52
CA SER A 527 -31.98 15.74 19.57
C SER A 527 -30.47 15.89 19.38
N HIS A 528 -29.81 14.81 18.95
CA HIS A 528 -28.39 14.74 18.65
C HIS A 528 -28.01 15.62 17.45
N SER A 529 -28.76 15.58 16.35
CA SER A 529 -28.51 16.41 15.17
C SER A 529 -28.62 17.90 15.50
N ARG A 530 -29.63 18.31 16.27
CA ARG A 530 -29.80 19.71 16.73
C ARG A 530 -28.65 20.19 17.61
N LEU A 531 -28.16 19.34 18.51
CA LEU A 531 -26.97 19.66 19.32
C LEU A 531 -25.75 19.88 18.43
N LEU A 532 -25.50 18.99 17.46
CA LEU A 532 -24.37 19.09 16.55
C LEU A 532 -24.46 20.34 15.65
N LEU A 533 -25.66 20.70 15.17
CA LEU A 533 -25.91 21.96 14.45
C LEU A 533 -25.59 23.18 15.30
N ARG A 534 -25.99 23.17 16.58
CA ARG A 534 -25.64 24.23 17.53
C ARG A 534 -24.12 24.33 17.72
N GLN A 535 -23.42 23.21 17.89
CA GLN A 535 -21.95 23.20 18.02
C GLN A 535 -21.28 23.70 16.73
N LEU A 536 -21.78 23.33 15.54
CA LEU A 536 -21.27 23.82 14.26
C LEU A 536 -21.39 25.34 14.13
N SER A 537 -22.53 25.91 14.56
CA SER A 537 -22.78 27.36 14.54
C SER A 537 -21.88 28.15 15.50
N ALA A 538 -21.41 27.50 16.58
CA ALA A 538 -20.58 28.11 17.62
C ALA A 538 -19.07 28.07 17.31
N LEU A 539 -18.64 27.41 16.23
CA LEU A 539 -17.23 27.27 15.88
C LEU A 539 -16.60 28.61 15.45
N ALA A 540 -15.36 28.84 15.89
CA ALA A 540 -14.56 29.96 15.44
C ALA A 540 -14.17 29.81 13.95
N PRO A 541 -13.85 30.91 13.23
CA PRO A 541 -13.45 30.86 11.83
C PRO A 541 -12.20 30.01 11.55
N ASN A 542 -11.33 29.87 12.54
CA ASN A 542 -10.06 29.13 12.45
C ASN A 542 -10.20 27.62 12.69
N ASP A 543 -11.35 27.14 13.21
CA ASP A 543 -11.55 25.74 13.61
C ASP A 543 -12.04 24.85 12.45
N ASN A 544 -11.39 24.98 11.29
CA ASN A 544 -11.93 24.39 10.07
C ASN A 544 -11.90 22.86 10.04
N SER A 545 -10.94 22.23 10.74
CA SER A 545 -10.91 20.77 10.91
C SER A 545 -12.12 20.24 11.67
N ASN A 546 -12.62 20.99 12.68
CA ASN A 546 -13.79 20.60 13.46
C ASN A 546 -15.06 20.84 12.67
N ARG A 547 -15.11 21.95 11.92
CA ARG A 547 -16.20 22.24 10.99
C ARG A 547 -16.37 21.13 9.94
N ALA A 548 -15.27 20.69 9.33
CA ALA A 548 -15.27 19.61 8.36
C ALA A 548 -15.76 18.29 8.97
N ALA A 549 -15.26 17.93 10.16
CA ALA A 549 -15.67 16.70 10.85
C ALA A 549 -17.17 16.71 11.21
N LEU A 550 -17.65 17.81 11.79
CA LEU A 550 -19.08 17.98 12.12
C LEU A 550 -19.97 18.01 10.89
N ALA A 551 -19.55 18.67 9.80
CA ALA A 551 -20.29 18.69 8.55
C ALA A 551 -20.44 17.26 8.00
N VAL A 552 -19.37 16.47 7.96
CA VAL A 552 -19.42 15.06 7.53
C VAL A 552 -20.36 14.22 8.40
N THR A 553 -20.30 14.40 9.73
CA THR A 553 -21.23 13.74 10.65
C THR A 553 -22.67 14.11 10.30
N LEU A 554 -22.98 15.41 10.19
CA LEU A 554 -24.34 15.88 9.87
C LEU A 554 -24.82 15.43 8.48
N PHE A 555 -23.94 15.39 7.48
CA PHE A 555 -24.21 14.83 6.16
C PHE A 555 -24.60 13.34 6.19
N ARG A 556 -24.14 12.58 7.19
CA ARG A 556 -24.53 11.18 7.37
C ARG A 556 -25.82 11.04 8.18
N PHE A 557 -26.01 11.88 9.19
CA PHE A 557 -27.19 11.88 10.05
C PHE A 557 -28.45 12.33 9.31
N LEU A 558 -28.37 13.41 8.53
CA LEU A 558 -29.54 14.06 7.91
C LEU A 558 -29.93 13.45 6.55
N ARG A 559 -29.23 12.43 6.07
CA ARG A 559 -29.49 11.85 4.74
C ARG A 559 -30.76 10.98 4.68
N ASP A 560 -31.18 10.41 5.81
CA ASP A 560 -32.26 9.40 5.87
C ASP A 560 -33.53 9.91 6.57
N SER A 561 -33.53 11.11 7.14
CA SER A 561 -34.70 11.62 7.84
C SER A 561 -35.69 12.25 6.87
N SER A 562 -36.76 11.52 6.55
CA SER A 562 -37.86 11.96 5.68
C SER A 562 -38.61 13.20 6.17
N ASN A 563 -38.30 13.71 7.37
CA ASN A 563 -39.01 14.79 8.06
C ASN A 563 -38.15 16.06 8.31
N ASP A 564 -36.87 16.12 7.91
CA ASP A 564 -35.94 17.17 8.36
C ASP A 564 -35.44 18.14 7.25
N ASP A 565 -36.26 18.46 6.25
CA ASP A 565 -35.96 19.50 5.25
C ASP A 565 -35.60 20.86 5.89
N GLU A 566 -36.05 21.12 7.11
CA GLU A 566 -35.70 22.31 7.89
C GLU A 566 -34.26 22.23 8.44
N GLN A 567 -33.86 21.12 9.06
CA GLN A 567 -32.51 20.94 9.59
C GLN A 567 -31.46 20.90 8.48
N LEU A 568 -31.81 20.34 7.32
CA LEU A 568 -30.95 20.36 6.14
C LEU A 568 -30.73 21.79 5.63
N ARG A 569 -31.80 22.60 5.55
CA ARG A 569 -31.71 24.03 5.18
C ARG A 569 -30.90 24.83 6.20
N ASP A 570 -31.03 24.53 7.48
CA ASP A 570 -30.21 25.14 8.53
C ASP A 570 -28.73 24.81 8.37
N LEU A 571 -28.39 23.53 8.12
CA LEU A 571 -27.01 23.10 7.86
C LEU A 571 -26.38 23.87 6.69
N GLU A 572 -27.07 23.90 5.56
CA GLU A 572 -26.60 24.62 4.37
C GLU A 572 -26.46 26.12 4.65
N GLY A 573 -27.46 26.72 5.32
CA GLY A 573 -27.44 28.12 5.70
C GLY A 573 -26.24 28.47 6.59
N ILE A 574 -25.92 27.62 7.56
CA ILE A 574 -24.76 27.77 8.46
C ILE A 574 -23.47 27.67 7.65
N LEU A 575 -23.30 26.65 6.82
CA LEU A 575 -22.06 26.41 6.07
C LEU A 575 -21.81 27.44 4.96
N THR A 576 -22.85 27.91 4.27
CA THR A 576 -22.74 28.93 3.22
C THR A 576 -22.42 30.31 3.82
N LYS A 577 -23.00 30.65 4.98
CA LYS A 577 -22.77 31.94 5.66
C LYS A 577 -21.55 31.94 6.60
N ALA A 578 -20.94 30.78 6.84
CA ALA A 578 -19.80 30.67 7.75
C ALA A 578 -18.61 31.54 7.32
N SER A 579 -17.92 32.12 8.31
CA SER A 579 -16.63 32.76 8.13
C SER A 579 -15.53 31.69 8.07
N TYR A 580 -14.86 31.62 6.93
CA TYR A 580 -13.72 30.72 6.70
C TYR A 580 -12.42 31.53 6.78
N ALA A 581 -11.38 30.95 7.37
CA ALA A 581 -10.06 31.58 7.42
C ALA A 581 -9.44 31.72 6.02
N THR A 582 -9.62 30.72 5.15
CA THR A 582 -9.12 30.74 3.77
C THR A 582 -10.16 30.25 2.75
N GLN A 583 -9.94 30.51 1.45
CA GLN A 583 -10.77 29.91 0.40
C GLN A 583 -10.54 28.40 0.23
N ALA A 584 -9.34 27.91 0.60
CA ALA A 584 -9.04 26.48 0.61
C ALA A 584 -9.91 25.74 1.64
N ASP A 585 -10.13 26.37 2.80
CA ASP A 585 -11.01 25.87 3.85
C ASP A 585 -12.46 25.71 3.38
N ARG A 586 -12.95 26.68 2.61
CA ARG A 586 -14.29 26.63 2.00
C ARG A 586 -14.37 25.58 0.90
N TYR A 587 -13.31 25.44 0.09
CA TYR A 587 -13.19 24.41 -0.93
C TYR A 587 -13.22 23.00 -0.33
N GLU A 588 -12.57 22.76 0.81
CA GLU A 588 -12.62 21.45 1.49
C GLU A 588 -14.04 21.09 1.94
N ILE A 589 -14.83 22.04 2.46
CA ILE A 589 -16.24 21.78 2.75
C ILE A 589 -17.02 21.48 1.47
N ALA A 590 -16.81 22.25 0.39
CA ALA A 590 -17.47 21.98 -0.88
C ALA A 590 -17.17 20.57 -1.42
N LYS A 591 -15.90 20.14 -1.35
CA LYS A 591 -15.47 18.79 -1.70
C LYS A 591 -16.15 17.73 -0.84
N LEU A 592 -16.21 17.92 0.49
CA LEU A 592 -16.90 16.99 1.40
C LEU A 592 -18.40 16.91 1.08
N SER A 593 -19.04 18.05 0.79
CA SER A 593 -20.43 18.11 0.34
C SER A 593 -20.63 17.26 -0.92
N MET A 594 -19.77 17.39 -1.93
CA MET A 594 -19.84 16.57 -3.15
C MET A 594 -19.65 15.07 -2.88
N LEU A 595 -18.68 14.70 -2.04
CA LEU A 595 -18.42 13.30 -1.68
C LEU A 595 -19.63 12.64 -0.98
N HIS A 596 -20.41 13.41 -0.23
CA HIS A 596 -21.60 12.94 0.47
C HIS A 596 -22.91 13.13 -0.31
N GLY A 597 -22.87 13.72 -1.52
CA GLY A 597 -24.02 13.91 -2.40
C GLY A 597 -24.78 15.24 -2.26
N TYR A 598 -24.28 16.17 -1.45
CA TYR A 598 -24.86 17.50 -1.24
C TYR A 598 -24.40 18.50 -2.31
N PHE A 599 -24.77 18.24 -3.57
CA PHE A 599 -24.30 19.02 -4.72
C PHE A 599 -24.79 20.47 -4.76
N ARG A 600 -25.99 20.76 -4.21
CA ARG A 600 -26.49 22.14 -4.12
C ARG A 600 -25.63 23.01 -3.21
N LEU A 601 -25.32 22.50 -2.01
CA LEU A 601 -24.40 23.16 -1.08
C LEU A 601 -23.00 23.33 -1.70
N ALA A 602 -22.49 22.29 -2.36
CA ALA A 602 -21.21 22.37 -3.05
C ALA A 602 -21.19 23.46 -4.12
N LEU A 603 -22.25 23.59 -4.92
CA LEU A 603 -22.41 24.61 -5.95
C LEU A 603 -22.32 26.03 -5.35
N GLU A 604 -23.09 26.30 -4.29
CA GLU A 604 -23.08 27.60 -3.60
C GLU A 604 -21.69 27.97 -3.08
N LEU A 605 -21.00 27.02 -2.44
CA LEU A 605 -19.65 27.22 -1.93
C LEU A 605 -18.66 27.46 -3.08
N LEU A 606 -18.72 26.66 -4.15
CA LEU A 606 -17.83 26.75 -5.32
C LEU A 606 -17.99 28.04 -6.12
N ILE A 607 -19.17 28.64 -6.17
CA ILE A 607 -19.37 29.95 -6.82
C ILE A 607 -18.44 30.99 -6.17
N SER A 608 -18.37 31.01 -4.85
CA SER A 608 -17.53 31.96 -4.12
C SER A 608 -16.03 31.65 -4.23
N VAL A 609 -15.65 30.37 -4.29
CA VAL A 609 -14.25 29.95 -4.41
C VAL A 609 -13.73 30.22 -5.82
N SER A 610 -14.52 29.89 -6.85
CA SER A 610 -14.14 30.08 -8.27
C SER A 610 -13.97 31.55 -8.66
N ALA A 611 -14.70 32.48 -8.03
CA ALA A 611 -14.54 33.91 -8.25
C ALA A 611 -13.15 34.45 -7.81
N ASN A 612 -12.45 33.73 -6.93
CA ASN A 612 -11.18 34.15 -6.33
C ASN A 612 -9.99 33.30 -6.84
N ALA A 613 -10.13 32.60 -7.97
CA ALA A 613 -9.10 31.70 -8.48
C ALA A 613 -8.09 32.41 -9.40
N ASP A 614 -6.83 32.49 -8.98
CA ASP A 614 -5.78 33.24 -9.72
C ASP A 614 -5.08 32.45 -10.85
N LYS A 615 -5.22 31.12 -10.88
CA LYS A 615 -4.50 30.24 -11.83
C LYS A 615 -5.45 29.62 -12.85
N GLU A 616 -5.10 29.64 -14.13
CA GLU A 616 -5.92 29.08 -15.22
C GLU A 616 -6.25 27.59 -15.02
N CYS A 617 -5.26 26.74 -14.68
CA CYS A 617 -5.51 25.32 -14.48
C CYS A 617 -6.44 25.04 -13.29
N PHE A 618 -6.23 25.75 -12.17
CA PHE A 618 -7.06 25.58 -10.98
C PHE A 618 -8.46 26.20 -11.17
N GLY A 619 -8.55 27.33 -11.88
CA GLY A 619 -9.81 27.93 -12.29
C GLY A 619 -10.61 26.99 -13.19
N GLY A 620 -9.97 26.35 -14.18
CA GLY A 620 -10.59 25.32 -15.01
C GLY A 620 -11.12 24.14 -14.19
N TRP A 621 -10.34 23.65 -13.22
CA TRP A 621 -10.79 22.61 -12.29
C TRP A 621 -12.00 23.04 -11.45
N LEU A 622 -11.99 24.25 -10.88
CA LEU A 622 -13.11 24.75 -10.08
C LEU A 622 -14.38 24.98 -10.92
N LEU A 623 -14.23 25.46 -12.15
CA LEU A 623 -15.35 25.61 -13.09
C LEU A 623 -15.93 24.25 -13.51
N ALA A 624 -15.07 23.22 -13.65
CA ALA A 624 -15.52 21.86 -13.89
C ALA A 624 -16.34 21.32 -12.71
N LEU A 625 -15.85 21.46 -11.48
CA LEU A 625 -16.57 21.04 -10.27
C LEU A 625 -17.90 21.79 -10.08
N ARG A 626 -17.90 23.09 -10.39
CA ARG A 626 -19.11 23.92 -10.35
C ARG A 626 -20.16 23.41 -11.33
N SER A 627 -19.76 23.17 -12.58
CA SER A 627 -20.68 22.69 -13.63
C SER A 627 -21.17 21.26 -13.35
N LEU A 628 -20.32 20.40 -12.79
CA LEU A 628 -20.70 19.08 -12.30
C LEU A 628 -21.72 19.18 -11.16
N SER A 629 -21.49 20.04 -10.18
CA SER A 629 -22.40 20.23 -9.04
C SER A 629 -23.75 20.82 -9.48
N ASP A 630 -23.75 21.74 -10.45
CA ASP A 630 -24.96 22.29 -11.06
C ASP A 630 -25.79 21.19 -11.73
N ALA A 631 -25.15 20.36 -12.56
CA ALA A 631 -25.82 19.27 -13.25
C ALA A 631 -26.50 18.26 -12.29
N GLU A 632 -25.75 17.81 -11.27
CA GLU A 632 -26.25 16.85 -10.28
C GLU A 632 -27.30 17.46 -9.34
N ALA A 633 -27.14 18.73 -8.95
CA ALA A 633 -28.14 19.43 -8.14
C ALA A 633 -29.47 19.57 -8.90
N SER A 634 -29.44 19.96 -10.17
CA SER A 634 -30.65 20.02 -11.02
C SER A 634 -31.33 18.66 -11.16
N MET A 635 -30.56 17.59 -11.40
CA MET A 635 -31.13 16.25 -11.54
C MET A 635 -31.81 15.77 -10.24
N LEU A 636 -31.20 16.06 -9.08
CA LEU A 636 -31.76 15.73 -7.78
C LEU A 636 -33.06 16.49 -7.48
N LEU A 637 -33.10 17.78 -7.80
CA LEU A 637 -34.27 18.64 -7.63
C LEU A 637 -35.45 18.17 -8.50
N ASP A 638 -35.18 17.89 -9.78
CA ASP A 638 -36.21 17.50 -10.74
C ASP A 638 -36.54 16.00 -10.68
N SER A 639 -35.76 15.22 -9.91
CA SER A 639 -35.80 13.74 -9.87
C SER A 639 -35.83 13.12 -11.28
N SER A 640 -35.18 13.76 -12.25
CA SER A 640 -35.20 13.36 -13.65
C SER A 640 -33.97 13.88 -14.40
N ALA A 641 -33.59 13.21 -15.50
CA ALA A 641 -32.46 13.64 -16.31
C ALA A 641 -32.90 14.73 -17.30
N GLY A 642 -32.46 15.97 -17.07
CA GLY A 642 -32.76 17.11 -17.95
C GLY A 642 -31.69 17.39 -19.01
N MET A 643 -32.07 18.10 -20.08
CA MET A 643 -31.11 18.61 -21.07
C MET A 643 -30.11 19.61 -20.48
N ASP A 644 -30.54 20.41 -19.49
CA ASP A 644 -29.69 21.36 -18.80
C ASP A 644 -28.58 20.64 -18.01
N SER A 645 -28.91 19.56 -17.28
CA SER A 645 -27.91 18.74 -16.58
C SER A 645 -26.88 18.13 -17.54
N ILE A 646 -27.33 17.63 -18.70
CA ILE A 646 -26.44 17.08 -19.75
C ILE A 646 -25.51 18.17 -20.29
N TYR A 647 -26.04 19.37 -20.56
CA TYR A 647 -25.25 20.50 -21.04
C TYR A 647 -24.18 20.91 -20.02
N GLN A 648 -24.54 20.99 -18.73
CA GLN A 648 -23.61 21.35 -17.67
C GLN A 648 -22.52 20.28 -17.45
N LEU A 649 -22.83 18.98 -17.56
CA LEU A 649 -21.82 17.91 -17.55
C LEU A 649 -20.87 18.00 -18.76
N SER A 650 -21.39 18.31 -19.96
CA SER A 650 -20.56 18.52 -21.14
C SER A 650 -19.62 19.72 -20.97
N ARG A 651 -20.08 20.78 -20.31
CA ARG A 651 -19.20 21.90 -19.91
C ARG A 651 -18.15 21.47 -18.89
N ALA A 652 -18.52 20.69 -17.88
CA ALA A 652 -17.57 20.15 -16.90
C ALA A 652 -16.44 19.38 -17.58
N GLN A 653 -16.78 18.49 -18.53
CA GLN A 653 -15.80 17.76 -19.34
C GLN A 653 -14.86 18.71 -20.11
N THR A 654 -15.42 19.75 -20.73
CA THR A 654 -14.64 20.73 -21.48
C THR A 654 -13.66 21.49 -20.58
N TYR A 655 -14.11 21.92 -19.40
CA TYR A 655 -13.26 22.59 -18.42
C TYR A 655 -12.15 21.68 -17.88
N LEU A 656 -12.39 20.38 -17.69
CA LEU A 656 -11.35 19.41 -17.32
C LEU A 656 -10.27 19.28 -18.41
N LYS A 657 -10.67 19.22 -19.69
CA LYS A 657 -9.71 19.20 -20.80
C LYS A 657 -8.85 20.46 -20.83
N VAL A 658 -9.43 21.62 -20.57
CA VAL A 658 -8.71 22.90 -20.48
C VAL A 658 -7.77 22.94 -19.27
N ALA A 659 -8.16 22.34 -18.15
CA ALA A 659 -7.34 22.25 -16.94
C ALA A 659 -6.17 21.27 -17.06
N THR A 660 -6.20 20.37 -18.06
CA THR A 660 -5.19 19.34 -18.28
C THR A 660 -3.89 19.96 -18.79
N THR A 661 -2.77 19.62 -18.16
CA THR A 661 -1.42 20.08 -18.55
C THR A 661 -0.45 18.90 -18.58
N SER A 662 0.76 19.08 -19.09
CA SER A 662 1.83 18.06 -19.01
C SER A 662 2.18 17.64 -17.58
N ARG A 663 1.82 18.47 -16.58
CA ARG A 663 2.03 18.21 -15.15
C ARG A 663 0.78 17.64 -14.45
N TYR A 664 -0.41 17.84 -14.98
CA TYR A 664 -1.67 17.43 -14.36
C TYR A 664 -2.58 16.79 -15.41
N GLY A 665 -2.67 15.46 -15.40
CA GLY A 665 -3.36 14.68 -16.46
C GLY A 665 -4.89 14.64 -16.36
N PHE A 666 -5.48 14.73 -15.16
CA PHE A 666 -6.94 14.61 -14.91
C PHE A 666 -7.65 13.43 -15.63
N ASP A 667 -6.91 12.39 -16.06
CA ASP A 667 -7.47 11.34 -16.94
C ASP A 667 -8.60 10.56 -16.25
N PHE A 668 -8.42 10.22 -14.97
CA PHE A 668 -9.45 9.56 -14.15
C PHE A 668 -10.72 10.42 -14.03
N GLN A 669 -10.55 11.69 -13.68
CA GLN A 669 -11.66 12.63 -13.48
C GLN A 669 -12.43 12.83 -14.78
N HIS A 670 -11.70 12.95 -15.88
CA HIS A 670 -12.29 13.09 -17.20
C HIS A 670 -13.07 11.83 -17.61
N GLN A 671 -12.51 10.62 -17.42
CA GLN A 671 -13.21 9.38 -17.69
C GLN A 671 -14.48 9.22 -16.83
N LEU A 672 -14.41 9.53 -15.54
CA LEU A 672 -15.57 9.42 -14.65
C LEU A 672 -16.70 10.38 -15.07
N VAL A 673 -16.38 11.63 -15.41
CA VAL A 673 -17.36 12.61 -15.90
C VAL A 673 -17.95 12.18 -17.25
N ASN A 674 -17.16 11.57 -18.14
CA ASN A 674 -17.66 11.05 -19.41
C ASN A 674 -18.65 9.91 -19.21
N LEU A 675 -18.35 8.97 -18.31
CA LEU A 675 -19.25 7.88 -17.99
C LEU A 675 -20.55 8.39 -17.38
N ARG A 676 -20.45 9.39 -16.49
CA ARG A 676 -21.64 10.01 -15.89
C ARG A 676 -22.49 10.76 -16.94
N LEU A 677 -21.86 11.49 -17.86
CA LEU A 677 -22.52 12.15 -18.98
C LEU A 677 -23.24 11.13 -19.89
N ALA A 678 -22.54 10.04 -20.26
CA ALA A 678 -23.13 8.96 -21.05
C ALA A 678 -24.33 8.35 -20.31
N TRP A 679 -24.18 8.05 -19.02
CA TRP A 679 -25.26 7.54 -18.19
C TRP A 679 -26.48 8.48 -18.18
N MET A 680 -26.30 9.80 -17.97
CA MET A 680 -27.43 10.75 -17.99
C MET A 680 -28.13 10.81 -19.36
N GLN A 681 -27.38 10.75 -20.45
CA GLN A 681 -27.96 10.70 -21.80
C GLN A 681 -28.79 9.43 -22.03
N LEU A 682 -28.31 8.27 -21.55
CA LEU A 682 -29.05 7.02 -21.63
C LEU A 682 -30.30 7.04 -20.73
N THR A 683 -30.21 7.65 -19.55
CA THR A 683 -31.33 7.82 -18.62
C THR A 683 -32.43 8.68 -19.24
N LEU A 684 -32.08 9.81 -19.87
CA LEU A 684 -33.05 10.63 -20.61
C LEU A 684 -33.72 9.85 -21.76
N GLN A 685 -32.95 9.06 -22.52
CA GLN A 685 -33.51 8.18 -23.56
C GLN A 685 -34.46 7.12 -22.98
N ALA A 686 -34.11 6.55 -21.82
CA ALA A 686 -34.97 5.60 -21.12
C ALA A 686 -36.28 6.25 -20.65
N GLN A 687 -36.23 7.48 -20.13
CA GLN A 687 -37.41 8.25 -19.72
C GLN A 687 -38.34 8.49 -20.91
N GLN A 688 -37.78 8.87 -22.07
CA GLN A 688 -38.56 9.03 -23.30
C GLN A 688 -39.23 7.73 -23.73
N PHE A 689 -38.49 6.62 -23.81
CA PHE A 689 -39.05 5.34 -24.25
C PHE A 689 -40.06 4.76 -23.25
N ALA A 690 -39.87 4.99 -21.95
CA ALA A 690 -40.85 4.61 -20.93
C ALA A 690 -42.17 5.41 -21.08
N GLY A 691 -42.08 6.71 -21.39
CA GLY A 691 -43.23 7.55 -21.75
C GLY A 691 -43.95 7.09 -23.02
N GLU A 692 -43.21 6.77 -24.08
CA GLU A 692 -43.77 6.22 -25.33
C GLU A 692 -44.48 4.89 -25.07
N ALA A 693 -43.89 3.99 -24.28
CA ALA A 693 -44.49 2.69 -23.94
C ALA A 693 -45.76 2.85 -23.10
N GLU A 694 -45.77 3.77 -22.14
CA GLU A 694 -46.95 4.08 -21.33
C GLU A 694 -48.10 4.59 -22.21
N PHE A 695 -47.82 5.57 -23.08
CA PHE A 695 -48.82 6.26 -23.89
C PHE A 695 -49.33 5.42 -25.07
N CYS A 696 -48.42 4.78 -25.81
CA CYS A 696 -48.76 4.04 -27.03
C CYS A 696 -49.15 2.58 -26.76
N ASN A 697 -48.91 2.06 -25.54
CA ASN A 697 -49.10 0.65 -25.18
C ASN A 697 -48.42 -0.32 -26.16
N MET A 698 -47.25 0.07 -26.67
CA MET A 698 -46.47 -0.76 -27.60
C MET A 698 -45.25 -1.33 -26.89
N LYS A 699 -44.99 -2.62 -27.16
CA LYS A 699 -43.78 -3.29 -26.70
C LYS A 699 -42.56 -2.71 -27.42
N GLY A 700 -41.45 -2.54 -26.69
CA GLY A 700 -40.18 -2.15 -27.26
C GLY A 700 -39.63 -3.18 -28.27
N ALA A 701 -38.76 -2.72 -29.17
CA ALA A 701 -38.16 -3.51 -30.23
C ALA A 701 -36.63 -3.33 -30.26
N SER A 702 -36.05 -2.92 -31.39
CA SER A 702 -34.60 -2.82 -31.56
C SER A 702 -33.99 -1.63 -30.82
N ARG A 703 -34.71 -0.53 -30.66
CA ARG A 703 -34.20 0.70 -30.04
C ARG A 703 -33.95 0.51 -28.55
N GLU A 704 -34.92 -0.09 -27.85
CA GLU A 704 -34.86 -0.40 -26.42
C GLU A 704 -33.81 -1.50 -26.16
N ALA A 705 -33.67 -2.47 -27.07
CA ALA A 705 -32.59 -3.47 -27.00
C ALA A 705 -31.19 -2.83 -27.16
N ALA A 706 -31.04 -1.86 -28.07
CA ALA A 706 -29.79 -1.11 -28.22
C ALA A 706 -29.50 -0.25 -26.98
N LEU A 707 -30.53 0.37 -26.38
CA LEU A 707 -30.40 1.13 -25.13
C LEU A 707 -29.91 0.23 -23.98
N SER A 708 -30.53 -0.95 -23.82
CA SER A 708 -30.13 -1.97 -22.86
C SER A 708 -28.68 -2.43 -23.04
N ALA A 709 -28.23 -2.62 -24.29
CA ALA A 709 -26.83 -2.94 -24.59
C ALA A 709 -25.86 -1.81 -24.22
N ARG A 710 -26.22 -0.55 -24.47
CA ARG A 710 -25.39 0.63 -24.12
C ARG A 710 -25.26 0.84 -22.61
N PHE A 711 -26.30 0.53 -21.83
CA PHE A 711 -26.21 0.54 -20.37
C PHE A 711 -25.25 -0.53 -19.84
N ARG A 712 -25.27 -1.75 -20.41
CA ARG A 712 -24.29 -2.80 -20.07
C ARG A 712 -22.87 -2.40 -20.43
N ASP A 713 -22.68 -1.80 -21.61
CA ASP A 713 -21.37 -1.27 -22.03
C ASP A 713 -20.87 -0.19 -21.05
N THR A 714 -21.73 0.74 -20.66
CA THR A 714 -21.42 1.77 -19.64
C THR A 714 -21.02 1.14 -18.30
N GLY A 715 -21.76 0.12 -17.84
CA GLY A 715 -21.41 -0.62 -16.62
C GLY A 715 -20.05 -1.33 -16.72
N SER A 716 -19.74 -1.91 -17.89
CA SER A 716 -18.44 -2.53 -18.13
C SER A 716 -17.29 -1.51 -18.10
N GLN A 717 -17.51 -0.29 -18.61
CA GLN A 717 -16.50 0.77 -18.59
C GLN A 717 -16.26 1.29 -17.16
N TYR A 718 -17.28 1.38 -16.30
CA TYR A 718 -17.09 1.67 -14.88
C TYR A 718 -16.19 0.62 -14.19
N ARG A 719 -16.36 -0.67 -14.52
CA ARG A 719 -15.47 -1.73 -14.00
C ARG A 719 -14.05 -1.64 -14.55
N VAL A 720 -13.88 -1.24 -15.80
CA VAL A 720 -12.54 -0.98 -16.37
C VAL A 720 -11.85 0.13 -15.58
N VAL A 721 -12.55 1.25 -15.33
CA VAL A 721 -12.05 2.35 -14.50
C VAL A 721 -11.77 1.90 -13.06
N ARG A 722 -12.58 1.00 -12.50
CA ARG A 722 -12.30 0.37 -11.20
C ARG A 722 -10.99 -0.41 -11.22
N GLY A 723 -10.74 -1.21 -12.27
CA GLY A 723 -9.50 -1.98 -12.42
C GLY A 723 -8.24 -1.10 -12.56
N THR A 724 -8.35 0.14 -13.05
CA THR A 724 -7.20 1.05 -13.13
C THR A 724 -6.83 1.67 -11.77
N LEU A 725 -7.72 1.57 -10.77
CA LEU A 725 -7.53 2.09 -9.41
C LEU A 725 -6.77 1.13 -8.47
N LEU A 726 -5.68 0.55 -8.96
CA LEU A 726 -4.81 -0.32 -8.16
C LEU A 726 -4.35 0.40 -6.88
N GLY A 727 -4.68 -0.18 -5.72
CA GLY A 727 -4.33 0.36 -4.41
C GLY A 727 -5.28 1.42 -3.85
N ALA A 728 -6.41 1.72 -4.51
CA ALA A 728 -7.45 2.59 -3.95
C ALA A 728 -8.07 2.02 -2.66
N SER A 729 -8.82 2.85 -1.92
CA SER A 729 -9.57 2.37 -0.77
C SER A 729 -10.74 1.48 -1.22
N ALA A 730 -11.11 0.52 -0.36
CA ALA A 730 -12.27 -0.35 -0.61
C ALA A 730 -13.54 0.46 -0.89
N THR A 731 -13.72 1.59 -0.20
CA THR A 731 -14.85 2.51 -0.40
C THR A 731 -14.91 3.09 -1.83
N ASP A 732 -13.76 3.47 -2.40
CA ASP A 732 -13.72 4.07 -3.73
C ASP A 732 -14.00 3.03 -4.82
N LEU A 733 -13.51 1.79 -4.61
CA LEU A 733 -13.78 0.66 -5.47
C LEU A 733 -15.25 0.23 -5.40
N GLU A 734 -15.85 0.22 -4.21
CA GLU A 734 -17.28 -0.07 -3.98
C GLU A 734 -18.17 0.96 -4.67
N VAL A 735 -17.83 2.26 -4.61
CA VAL A 735 -18.58 3.32 -5.30
C VAL A 735 -18.63 3.09 -6.81
N LEU A 736 -17.48 2.76 -7.44
CA LEU A 736 -17.44 2.49 -8.88
C LEU A 736 -18.17 1.20 -9.26
N ASP A 737 -18.06 0.16 -8.43
CA ASP A 737 -18.80 -1.07 -8.65
C ASP A 737 -20.31 -0.84 -8.54
N THR A 738 -20.73 -0.01 -7.59
CA THR A 738 -22.14 0.35 -7.42
C THR A 738 -22.68 1.13 -8.63
N HIS A 739 -21.90 2.04 -9.23
CA HIS A 739 -22.28 2.70 -10.50
C HIS A 739 -22.38 1.73 -11.67
N ALA A 740 -21.47 0.74 -11.74
CA ALA A 740 -21.55 -0.32 -12.72
C ALA A 740 -22.84 -1.15 -12.53
N ARG A 741 -23.15 -1.54 -11.29
CA ARG A 741 -24.35 -2.29 -10.92
C ARG A 741 -25.63 -1.55 -11.28
N ILE A 742 -25.75 -0.25 -10.96
CA ILE A 742 -26.93 0.55 -11.33
C ILE A 742 -27.14 0.58 -12.85
N SER A 743 -26.06 0.72 -13.62
CA SER A 743 -26.13 0.69 -15.09
C SER A 743 -26.67 -0.65 -15.59
N GLU A 744 -26.24 -1.76 -14.99
CA GLU A 744 -26.75 -3.09 -15.34
C GLU A 744 -28.18 -3.35 -14.87
N LEU A 745 -28.56 -2.86 -13.69
CA LEU A 745 -29.93 -2.91 -13.19
C LEU A 745 -30.89 -2.16 -14.12
N LEU A 746 -30.48 -1.00 -14.65
CA LEU A 746 -31.24 -0.28 -15.67
C LEU A 746 -31.36 -1.07 -16.97
N ALA A 747 -30.31 -1.79 -17.40
CA ALA A 747 -30.40 -2.68 -18.56
C ALA A 747 -31.37 -3.84 -18.34
N ILE A 748 -31.37 -4.45 -17.14
CA ILE A 748 -32.33 -5.49 -16.74
C ILE A 748 -33.75 -4.93 -16.68
N ALA A 749 -33.93 -3.74 -16.13
CA ALA A 749 -35.22 -3.07 -16.07
C ALA A 749 -35.78 -2.78 -17.47
N ILE A 750 -34.94 -2.33 -18.42
CA ILE A 750 -35.34 -2.16 -19.81
C ILE A 750 -35.74 -3.50 -20.45
N ASP A 751 -34.94 -4.55 -20.24
CA ASP A 751 -35.21 -5.88 -20.76
C ASP A 751 -36.52 -6.46 -20.21
N GLY A 752 -36.79 -6.27 -18.91
CA GLY A 752 -37.99 -6.75 -18.23
C GLY A 752 -39.23 -5.91 -18.50
N PHE A 753 -39.16 -4.60 -18.27
CA PHE A 753 -40.33 -3.71 -18.31
C PHE A 753 -40.69 -3.21 -19.71
N LEU A 754 -39.71 -2.96 -20.59
CA LEU A 754 -39.97 -2.44 -21.94
C LEU A 754 -39.93 -3.51 -23.03
N LEU A 755 -39.03 -4.50 -22.91
CA LEU A 755 -38.88 -5.62 -23.86
C LEU A 755 -39.59 -6.90 -23.42
N HIS A 756 -40.19 -6.93 -22.23
CA HIS A 756 -40.93 -8.07 -21.68
C HIS A 756 -40.16 -9.40 -21.74
N ARG A 757 -38.84 -9.37 -21.51
CA ARG A 757 -38.01 -10.59 -21.41
C ARG A 757 -38.23 -11.26 -20.06
N SER A 758 -38.12 -12.59 -20.04
CA SER A 758 -38.23 -13.36 -18.80
C SER A 758 -36.97 -13.22 -17.95
N LEU A 759 -37.08 -13.38 -16.62
CA LEU A 759 -35.92 -13.31 -15.72
C LEU A 759 -34.87 -14.39 -16.05
N GLU A 760 -35.33 -15.56 -16.51
CA GLU A 760 -34.48 -16.68 -16.93
C GLU A 760 -33.69 -16.38 -18.22
N SER A 761 -34.24 -15.56 -19.10
CA SER A 761 -33.58 -15.16 -20.36
C SER A 761 -32.62 -13.98 -20.22
N MET A 762 -32.56 -13.34 -19.05
CA MET A 762 -31.72 -12.18 -18.82
C MET A 762 -30.39 -12.60 -18.18
N SER A 763 -29.28 -12.06 -18.71
CA SER A 763 -27.97 -12.18 -18.07
C SER A 763 -28.00 -11.43 -16.74
N ARG A 764 -27.96 -12.13 -15.62
CA ARG A 764 -27.76 -11.49 -14.32
C ARG A 764 -26.38 -10.85 -14.26
N PRO A 765 -26.23 -9.74 -13.53
CA PRO A 765 -24.92 -9.20 -13.22
C PRO A 765 -24.09 -10.33 -12.59
N PRO A 766 -22.81 -10.49 -12.98
CA PRO A 766 -21.95 -11.46 -12.31
C PRO A 766 -21.96 -11.16 -10.81
N GLN A 767 -22.28 -12.15 -9.98
CA GLN A 767 -22.24 -12.08 -8.51
C GLN A 767 -20.79 -11.99 -7.98
N CYS A 768 -19.91 -11.29 -8.69
CA CYS A 768 -18.64 -10.90 -8.11
C CYS A 768 -18.96 -10.00 -6.90
N TYR A 769 -18.40 -10.34 -5.74
CA TYR A 769 -18.32 -9.50 -4.53
C TYR A 769 -19.41 -9.62 -3.43
N GLN A 770 -20.35 -10.58 -3.48
CA GLN A 770 -21.35 -10.77 -2.39
C GLN A 770 -20.78 -11.26 -1.04
N THR A 771 -19.47 -11.47 -0.89
CA THR A 771 -18.89 -11.98 0.37
C THR A 771 -18.57 -10.90 1.40
N ARG A 772 -18.69 -9.60 1.08
CA ARG A 772 -18.56 -8.51 2.07
C ARG A 772 -19.90 -7.83 2.27
N LYS A 773 -20.37 -7.75 3.53
CA LYS A 773 -21.47 -6.86 3.92
C LYS A 773 -21.19 -5.47 3.34
N ALA A 774 -22.15 -4.93 2.59
CA ALA A 774 -22.05 -3.60 1.97
C ALA A 774 -21.62 -2.59 3.03
N THR A 775 -20.54 -1.85 2.78
CA THR A 775 -20.06 -0.86 3.76
C THR A 775 -20.67 0.52 3.52
N SER A 776 -21.20 0.72 2.30
CA SER A 776 -21.89 1.93 1.89
C SER A 776 -23.40 1.70 1.79
N ARG A 777 -24.19 2.64 2.32
CA ARG A 777 -25.64 2.69 2.12
C ARG A 777 -26.07 2.71 0.65
N PHE A 778 -25.19 3.15 -0.25
CA PHE A 778 -25.47 3.19 -1.69
C PHE A 778 -25.50 1.77 -2.27
N ALA A 779 -24.62 0.89 -1.83
CA ALA A 779 -24.66 -0.52 -2.18
C ALA A 779 -25.92 -1.21 -1.59
N GLU A 780 -26.28 -0.93 -0.33
CA GLU A 780 -27.53 -1.44 0.27
C GLU A 780 -28.77 -0.99 -0.51
N THR A 781 -28.82 0.27 -0.93
CA THR A 781 -29.91 0.80 -1.77
C THR A 781 -29.98 0.07 -3.11
N CYS A 782 -28.83 -0.28 -3.69
CA CYS A 782 -28.79 -1.06 -4.94
C CYS A 782 -29.27 -2.50 -4.75
N ASP A 783 -28.94 -3.13 -3.63
CA ASP A 783 -29.42 -4.47 -3.29
C ASP A 783 -30.96 -4.48 -3.12
N ALA A 784 -31.50 -3.49 -2.42
CA ALA A 784 -32.94 -3.30 -2.27
C ALA A 784 -33.62 -3.04 -3.62
N LEU A 785 -33.02 -2.21 -4.46
CA LEU A 785 -33.51 -1.90 -5.81
C LEU A 785 -33.50 -3.13 -6.72
N GLU A 786 -32.45 -3.94 -6.67
CA GLU A 786 -32.32 -5.17 -7.43
C GLU A 786 -33.43 -6.17 -7.07
N ALA A 787 -33.69 -6.34 -5.77
CA ALA A 787 -34.79 -7.18 -5.28
C ALA A 787 -36.16 -6.66 -5.76
N ASP A 788 -36.42 -5.36 -5.62
CA ASP A 788 -37.68 -4.72 -6.05
C ASP A 788 -37.89 -4.82 -7.57
N ILE A 789 -36.84 -4.59 -8.38
CA ILE A 789 -36.90 -4.76 -9.84
C ILE A 789 -37.23 -6.20 -10.20
N CYS A 790 -36.54 -7.17 -9.61
CA CYS A 790 -36.78 -8.59 -9.91
C CYS A 790 -38.20 -9.02 -9.55
N GLU A 791 -38.70 -8.61 -8.39
CA GLU A 791 -40.08 -8.88 -7.95
C GLU A 791 -41.09 -8.26 -8.93
N LYS A 792 -40.94 -6.98 -9.26
CA LYS A 792 -41.85 -6.27 -10.18
C LYS A 792 -41.83 -6.84 -11.59
N ILE A 793 -40.68 -7.31 -12.09
CA ILE A 793 -40.59 -8.02 -13.38
C ILE A 793 -41.40 -9.34 -13.31
N GLY A 794 -41.28 -10.09 -12.21
CA GLY A 794 -42.06 -11.30 -11.99
C GLY A 794 -43.57 -11.04 -11.93
N LEU A 795 -44.00 -9.95 -11.29
CA LEU A 795 -45.39 -9.52 -11.25
C LEU A 795 -45.90 -9.09 -12.63
N LEU A 796 -45.11 -8.32 -13.40
CA LEU A 796 -45.50 -7.86 -14.73
C LEU A 796 -45.74 -9.02 -15.71
N GLN A 797 -44.98 -10.11 -15.59
CA GLN A 797 -45.16 -11.31 -16.41
C GLN A 797 -46.51 -12.02 -16.17
N ARG A 798 -47.09 -11.88 -14.97
CA ARG A 798 -48.40 -12.46 -14.62
C ARG A 798 -49.58 -11.65 -15.14
N ILE A 799 -49.35 -10.41 -15.59
CA ILE A 799 -50.40 -9.51 -16.07
C ILE A 799 -50.75 -9.82 -17.54
N ASP A 800 -51.97 -9.49 -17.97
CA ASP A 800 -52.41 -9.67 -19.36
C ASP A 800 -51.53 -8.92 -20.36
N ALA A 801 -51.19 -9.58 -21.48
CA ALA A 801 -50.28 -9.05 -22.50
C ALA A 801 -50.71 -7.69 -23.07
N SER A 802 -52.01 -7.40 -23.08
CA SER A 802 -52.59 -6.13 -23.55
C SER A 802 -52.30 -4.94 -22.64
N ARG A 803 -51.86 -5.14 -21.39
CA ARG A 803 -51.56 -4.07 -20.42
C ARG A 803 -50.08 -4.00 -20.01
N ARG A 804 -49.29 -4.99 -20.42
CA ARG A 804 -47.88 -5.10 -20.00
C ARG A 804 -47.04 -3.90 -20.43
N ALA A 805 -47.21 -3.40 -21.66
CA ALA A 805 -46.42 -2.29 -22.16
C ALA A 805 -46.72 -0.99 -21.40
N THR A 806 -48.00 -0.67 -21.20
CA THR A 806 -48.38 0.52 -20.43
C THR A 806 -47.90 0.46 -18.98
N LEU A 807 -48.12 -0.67 -18.30
CA LEU A 807 -47.71 -0.79 -16.89
C LEU A 807 -46.18 -0.86 -16.76
N GLY A 808 -45.50 -1.56 -17.67
CA GLY A 808 -44.04 -1.60 -17.74
C GLY A 808 -43.43 -0.22 -17.94
N GLY A 809 -43.98 0.59 -18.85
CA GLY A 809 -43.60 1.98 -19.04
C GLY A 809 -43.75 2.82 -17.76
N LYS A 810 -44.90 2.69 -17.07
CA LYS A 810 -45.15 3.40 -15.81
C LYS A 810 -44.20 2.99 -14.67
N VAL A 811 -43.98 1.69 -14.49
CA VAL A 811 -43.04 1.17 -13.48
C VAL A 811 -41.61 1.63 -13.80
N MET A 812 -41.23 1.65 -15.09
CA MET A 812 -39.93 2.14 -15.53
C MET A 812 -39.76 3.65 -15.24
N GLN A 813 -40.78 4.47 -15.45
CA GLN A 813 -40.72 5.90 -15.08
C GLN A 813 -40.54 6.10 -13.57
N GLN A 814 -41.30 5.37 -12.75
CA GLN A 814 -41.15 5.42 -11.30
C GLN A 814 -39.74 5.02 -10.87
N LEU A 815 -39.22 3.93 -11.45
CA LEU A 815 -37.85 3.48 -11.20
C LEU A 815 -36.82 4.53 -11.58
N LEU A 816 -36.95 5.14 -12.76
CA LEU A 816 -36.04 6.20 -13.22
C LEU A 816 -36.10 7.43 -12.31
N GLN A 817 -37.29 7.80 -11.84
CA GLN A 817 -37.46 8.89 -10.87
C GLN A 817 -36.75 8.58 -9.55
N THR A 818 -36.91 7.36 -9.02
CA THR A 818 -36.21 6.92 -7.82
C THR A 818 -34.70 6.94 -8.01
N ILE A 819 -34.18 6.40 -9.12
CA ILE A 819 -32.74 6.38 -9.38
C ILE A 819 -32.17 7.80 -9.54
N CYS A 820 -32.90 8.71 -10.21
CA CYS A 820 -32.49 10.11 -10.33
C CYS A 820 -32.55 10.89 -9.00
N SER A 821 -33.34 10.43 -8.03
CA SER A 821 -33.35 11.00 -6.67
C SER A 821 -32.18 10.54 -5.79
N ILE A 822 -31.46 9.49 -6.21
CA ILE A 822 -30.28 9.02 -5.47
C ILE A 822 -29.07 9.88 -5.87
N PRO A 823 -28.38 10.51 -4.91
CA PRO A 823 -27.25 11.38 -5.23
C PRO A 823 -26.06 10.59 -5.78
N PHE A 824 -25.44 11.15 -6.81
CA PHE A 824 -24.24 10.60 -7.42
C PHE A 824 -23.09 10.56 -6.41
N GLN A 825 -22.63 9.36 -6.05
CA GLN A 825 -21.47 9.21 -5.17
C GLN A 825 -20.15 9.35 -5.95
N ILE A 826 -19.27 10.22 -5.50
CA ILE A 826 -17.96 10.45 -6.11
C ILE A 826 -16.89 9.73 -5.29
N PRO A 827 -15.99 8.92 -5.91
CA PRO A 827 -14.85 8.33 -5.21
C PRO A 827 -13.94 9.41 -4.62
N GLN A 828 -13.34 9.18 -3.44
CA GLN A 828 -12.39 10.12 -2.85
C GLN A 828 -11.19 10.37 -3.78
N GLN A 829 -10.78 9.35 -4.53
CA GLN A 829 -9.72 9.46 -5.53
C GLN A 829 -10.02 10.50 -6.62
N PHE A 830 -11.27 10.90 -6.85
CA PHE A 830 -11.61 11.96 -7.81
C PHE A 830 -10.93 13.30 -7.45
N PHE A 831 -10.76 13.57 -6.17
CA PHE A 831 -10.09 14.80 -5.68
C PHE A 831 -8.59 14.60 -5.40
N ARG A 832 -8.03 13.42 -5.72
CA ARG A 832 -6.62 13.09 -5.50
C ARG A 832 -5.94 12.82 -6.83
N MET A 833 -4.85 13.52 -7.10
CA MET A 833 -4.05 13.30 -8.32
C MET A 833 -3.22 12.03 -8.24
N THR A 834 -2.69 11.74 -7.05
CA THR A 834 -1.80 10.60 -6.83
C THR A 834 -2.48 9.59 -5.90
N MET A 835 -2.28 8.30 -6.17
CA MET A 835 -2.56 7.25 -5.18
C MET A 835 -1.74 7.49 -3.91
N GLN A 836 -2.22 6.98 -2.78
CA GLN A 836 -1.46 7.07 -1.52
C GLN A 836 -0.09 6.40 -1.70
N LYS A 837 0.98 7.11 -1.33
CA LYS A 837 2.38 6.63 -1.47
C LYS A 837 2.59 5.25 -0.85
N GLU A 838 1.83 4.94 0.19
CA GLU A 838 1.84 3.68 0.96
C GLU A 838 1.24 2.48 0.21
N ARG A 839 0.66 2.67 -0.98
CA ARG A 839 0.07 1.57 -1.77
C ARG A 839 0.55 1.57 -3.22
N ARG A 840 1.53 2.41 -3.56
CA ARG A 840 2.02 2.55 -4.92
C ARG A 840 2.89 1.34 -5.30
N ILE A 841 2.68 0.80 -6.50
CA ILE A 841 3.53 -0.26 -7.07
C ILE A 841 4.08 0.25 -8.39
N SER A 842 5.40 0.22 -8.56
CA SER A 842 6.03 0.51 -9.85
C SER A 842 6.36 -0.79 -10.57
N SER A 843 6.29 -0.76 -11.90
CA SER A 843 6.70 -1.90 -12.71
C SER A 843 7.41 -1.46 -13.98
N ASN A 844 8.38 -2.28 -14.39
CA ASN A 844 9.15 -2.08 -15.60
C ASN A 844 9.29 -3.43 -16.28
N VAL A 845 9.13 -3.45 -17.60
CA VAL A 845 9.15 -4.64 -18.41
C VAL A 845 9.94 -4.38 -19.68
N GLN A 846 10.71 -5.35 -20.13
CA GLN A 846 11.53 -5.19 -21.30
C GLN A 846 11.64 -6.51 -22.07
N PHE A 847 11.40 -6.44 -23.38
CA PHE A 847 11.74 -7.51 -24.29
C PHE A 847 13.24 -7.46 -24.59
N LEU A 848 13.92 -8.59 -24.45
CA LEU A 848 15.33 -8.83 -24.78
C LEU A 848 15.43 -9.97 -25.80
N THR A 849 16.41 -9.93 -26.69
CA THR A 849 16.79 -11.13 -27.47
C THR A 849 17.71 -12.01 -26.62
N PHE A 850 17.87 -13.28 -27.00
CA PHE A 850 18.80 -14.17 -26.28
C PHE A 850 20.23 -13.61 -26.29
N ALA A 851 20.68 -13.07 -27.43
CA ALA A 851 21.99 -12.43 -27.56
C ALA A 851 22.15 -11.21 -26.64
N GLU A 852 21.14 -10.35 -26.55
CA GLU A 852 21.12 -9.19 -25.64
C GLU A 852 21.05 -9.59 -24.15
N ASN A 853 20.55 -10.78 -23.85
CA ASN A 853 20.54 -11.31 -22.48
C ASN A 853 21.88 -11.97 -22.10
N SER A 854 22.67 -12.43 -23.08
CA SER A 854 23.92 -13.17 -22.86
C SER A 854 25.20 -12.39 -23.15
N ALA A 855 25.16 -11.31 -23.94
CA ALA A 855 26.35 -10.62 -24.44
C ALA A 855 26.24 -9.10 -24.38
N PHE A 856 27.33 -8.47 -23.91
CA PHE A 856 27.52 -7.03 -23.87
C PHE A 856 27.48 -6.43 -25.29
N THR A 857 26.32 -5.91 -25.71
CA THR A 857 26.23 -5.09 -26.92
C THR A 857 26.20 -3.62 -26.52
N SER A 858 27.24 -2.87 -26.87
CA SER A 858 27.49 -1.48 -26.45
C SER A 858 26.44 -0.45 -26.87
N LYS A 859 25.39 -0.85 -27.60
CA LYS A 859 24.22 -0.01 -27.93
C LYS A 859 22.96 -0.88 -28.01
N PRO A 860 21.92 -0.63 -27.19
CA PRO A 860 20.59 -1.18 -27.47
C PRO A 860 20.18 -0.64 -28.83
N ARG A 861 19.92 -1.54 -29.78
CA ARG A 861 19.48 -1.12 -31.11
C ARG A 861 18.14 -0.43 -30.97
N SER A 862 17.99 0.78 -31.51
CA SER A 862 16.72 1.51 -31.52
C SER A 862 15.63 0.67 -32.20
N ARG A 863 14.36 1.02 -31.94
CA ARG A 863 13.10 0.33 -32.31
C ARG A 863 12.98 -0.30 -33.73
N SER A 864 13.93 -0.11 -34.63
CA SER A 864 13.89 -0.44 -36.06
C SER A 864 14.91 -1.49 -36.57
N GLN A 865 15.69 -2.16 -35.72
CA GLN A 865 16.84 -2.97 -36.22
C GLN A 865 16.87 -4.46 -35.86
N LEU A 866 15.78 -5.02 -35.32
CA LEU A 866 15.66 -6.48 -35.24
C LEU A 866 15.03 -7.01 -36.53
N GLY A 867 15.85 -7.60 -37.38
CA GLY A 867 15.38 -8.31 -38.56
C GLY A 867 15.18 -9.80 -38.26
N VAL A 868 14.04 -10.34 -38.66
CA VAL A 868 13.70 -11.77 -38.64
C VAL A 868 13.50 -12.22 -40.08
N ALA A 869 14.18 -13.30 -40.50
CA ALA A 869 13.99 -13.81 -41.84
C ALA A 869 12.58 -14.40 -41.99
N PHE A 870 11.91 -14.10 -43.10
CA PHE A 870 10.60 -14.68 -43.39
C PHE A 870 10.63 -16.22 -43.31
N GLY A 871 9.67 -16.81 -42.59
CA GLY A 871 9.62 -18.25 -42.36
C GLY A 871 10.47 -18.77 -41.20
N THR A 872 11.05 -17.88 -40.38
CA THR A 872 11.77 -18.26 -39.15
C THR A 872 11.04 -17.81 -37.89
N ASP A 873 11.20 -18.58 -36.80
CA ASP A 873 10.65 -18.24 -35.50
C ASP A 873 11.37 -17.03 -34.90
N PHE A 874 10.62 -16.19 -34.17
CA PHE A 874 11.20 -15.10 -33.39
C PHE A 874 11.22 -15.44 -31.91
N ASN A 875 12.43 -15.50 -31.35
CA ASN A 875 12.68 -15.79 -29.94
C ASN A 875 13.11 -14.54 -29.18
N SER A 876 12.37 -14.21 -28.14
CA SER A 876 12.66 -13.12 -27.21
C SER A 876 12.43 -13.59 -25.77
N LEU A 877 12.95 -12.83 -24.81
CA LEU A 877 12.76 -12.99 -23.39
C LEU A 877 12.17 -11.70 -22.86
N LEU A 878 11.03 -11.78 -22.19
CA LEU A 878 10.47 -10.67 -21.44
C LEU A 878 11.00 -10.72 -20.02
N LYS A 879 11.80 -9.72 -19.63
CA LYS A 879 12.21 -9.50 -18.24
C LYS A 879 11.35 -8.41 -17.65
N GLY A 880 10.86 -8.59 -16.44
CA GLY A 880 10.16 -7.53 -15.72
C GLY A 880 10.54 -7.50 -14.25
N VAL A 881 10.31 -6.35 -13.63
CA VAL A 881 10.52 -6.13 -12.20
C VAL A 881 9.35 -5.32 -11.67
N ILE A 882 8.77 -5.80 -10.57
CA ILE A 882 7.75 -5.10 -9.80
C ILE A 882 8.40 -4.62 -8.51
N ALA A 883 8.19 -3.37 -8.15
CA ALA A 883 8.71 -2.83 -6.90
C ALA A 883 7.60 -2.40 -5.96
N VAL A 884 7.72 -2.90 -4.74
CA VAL A 884 6.78 -2.68 -3.65
C VAL A 884 7.50 -1.90 -2.55
N PRO A 885 7.09 -0.66 -2.23
CA PRO A 885 7.65 0.11 -1.12
C PRO A 885 7.55 -0.67 0.19
N ALA A 886 8.53 -0.51 1.10
CA ALA A 886 8.51 -1.16 2.41
C ALA A 886 7.21 -0.92 3.20
N THR A 887 6.67 0.31 3.11
CA THR A 887 5.40 0.70 3.75
C THR A 887 4.18 -0.01 3.17
N ALA A 888 4.25 -0.44 1.91
CA ALA A 888 3.18 -1.10 1.19
C ALA A 888 3.24 -2.63 1.28
N ARG A 889 4.37 -3.20 1.73
CA ARG A 889 4.64 -4.64 1.71
C ARG A 889 3.57 -5.44 2.43
N GLY A 890 3.29 -5.11 3.70
CA GLY A 890 2.33 -5.89 4.50
C GLY A 890 0.90 -5.84 3.96
N PHE A 891 0.54 -4.81 3.19
CA PHE A 891 -0.74 -4.75 2.49
C PHE A 891 -0.72 -5.67 1.26
N TRP A 892 0.28 -5.55 0.40
CA TRP A 892 0.34 -6.30 -0.85
C TRP A 892 0.66 -7.78 -0.67
N GLU A 893 1.43 -8.15 0.35
CA GLU A 893 1.71 -9.55 0.72
C GLU A 893 0.44 -10.31 1.11
N LYS A 894 -0.57 -9.62 1.65
CA LYS A 894 -1.88 -10.20 1.96
C LYS A 894 -2.88 -10.13 0.80
N THR A 895 -2.55 -9.37 -0.23
CA THR A 895 -3.50 -9.02 -1.29
C THR A 895 -3.14 -9.68 -2.61
N ILE A 896 -1.87 -9.82 -2.98
CA ILE A 896 -1.44 -10.34 -4.30
C ILE A 896 -0.87 -11.74 -4.19
N ASP A 897 -1.36 -12.62 -5.07
CA ASP A 897 -0.91 -14.00 -5.21
C ASP A 897 0.00 -14.20 -6.42
N ALA A 898 -0.31 -13.53 -7.54
CA ALA A 898 0.39 -13.77 -8.80
C ALA A 898 0.49 -12.53 -9.68
N VAL A 899 1.34 -12.62 -10.69
CA VAL A 899 1.48 -11.64 -11.78
C VAL A 899 1.04 -12.32 -13.08
N ASP A 900 0.03 -11.78 -13.74
CA ASP A 900 -0.42 -12.20 -15.06
C ASP A 900 0.28 -11.35 -16.13
N VAL A 901 0.94 -12.01 -17.07
CA VAL A 901 1.66 -11.36 -18.15
C VAL A 901 1.12 -11.86 -19.49
N GLU A 902 0.58 -10.93 -20.28
CA GLU A 902 0.05 -11.16 -21.61
C GLU A 902 0.92 -10.44 -22.65
N VAL A 903 1.51 -11.19 -23.57
CA VAL A 903 2.24 -10.65 -24.73
C VAL A 903 1.39 -10.80 -25.99
N VAL A 904 1.17 -9.69 -26.67
CA VAL A 904 0.39 -9.60 -27.91
C VAL A 904 1.32 -9.22 -29.06
N VAL A 905 1.22 -9.94 -30.17
CA VAL A 905 1.94 -9.66 -31.42
C VAL A 905 0.98 -8.98 -32.41
N GLN A 906 1.33 -7.79 -32.89
CA GLN A 906 0.52 -7.05 -33.87
C GLN A 906 1.35 -6.51 -35.04
N LEU A 907 0.71 -6.28 -36.19
CA LEU A 907 1.31 -5.61 -37.34
C LEU A 907 1.28 -4.08 -37.12
N ALA A 908 2.40 -3.39 -37.34
CA ALA A 908 2.54 -1.97 -37.01
C ALA A 908 1.71 -1.03 -37.91
N ASP A 909 1.45 -1.41 -39.16
CA ASP A 909 0.80 -0.54 -40.16
C ASP A 909 -0.74 -0.53 -40.06
N THR A 910 -1.35 -1.46 -39.31
CA THR A 910 -2.81 -1.53 -39.14
C THR A 910 -3.39 -0.54 -38.12
N THR A 911 -2.57 0.21 -37.39
CA THR A 911 -3.03 1.19 -36.38
C THR A 911 -3.28 2.61 -36.93
N GLY A 912 -3.16 2.81 -38.25
CA GLY A 912 -3.46 4.10 -38.88
C GLY A 912 -4.95 4.42 -38.88
N GLY A 913 -5.43 5.18 -37.87
CA GLY A 913 -6.64 6.01 -38.03
C GLY A 913 -7.74 5.93 -36.97
N LEU A 914 -7.65 5.09 -35.93
CA LEU A 914 -8.67 5.05 -34.87
C LEU A 914 -8.14 5.73 -33.60
N ALA A 915 -8.65 6.93 -33.33
CA ALA A 915 -8.29 7.78 -32.20
C ALA A 915 -8.72 7.27 -30.79
N ASN A 916 -9.12 6.00 -30.66
CA ASN A 916 -9.45 5.37 -29.38
C ASN A 916 -8.54 4.15 -29.12
N PRO A 917 -7.47 4.30 -28.33
CA PRO A 917 -6.55 3.21 -28.00
C PRO A 917 -7.01 2.37 -26.79
N GLU A 918 -8.22 2.58 -26.27
CA GLU A 918 -8.65 2.01 -24.99
C GLU A 918 -9.31 0.62 -25.15
N HIS A 919 -8.65 -0.39 -24.57
CA HIS A 919 -9.13 -1.73 -24.21
C HIS A 919 -9.65 -2.69 -25.29
N GLN A 920 -9.94 -2.24 -26.51
CA GLN A 920 -10.32 -3.11 -27.62
C GLN A 920 -9.27 -3.05 -28.73
N ILE A 921 -8.13 -3.73 -28.52
CA ILE A 921 -7.41 -4.22 -29.69
C ILE A 921 -8.40 -5.17 -30.36
N SER A 922 -8.93 -4.77 -31.51
CA SER A 922 -9.75 -5.63 -32.36
C SER A 922 -9.06 -7.00 -32.43
N ASN A 923 -9.75 -8.06 -32.00
CA ASN A 923 -9.20 -9.43 -32.04
C ASN A 923 -8.66 -9.79 -33.44
N ASN A 924 -9.12 -9.07 -34.48
CA ASN A 924 -8.69 -9.26 -35.86
C ASN A 924 -7.28 -8.71 -36.16
N ALA A 925 -6.72 -7.83 -35.32
CA ALA A 925 -5.38 -7.25 -35.49
C ALA A 925 -4.27 -8.01 -34.72
N VAL A 926 -4.67 -8.92 -33.83
CA VAL A 926 -3.76 -9.74 -33.04
C VAL A 926 -3.37 -10.97 -33.85
N GLN A 927 -2.07 -11.12 -34.11
CA GLN A 927 -1.53 -12.27 -34.85
C GLN A 927 -1.26 -13.45 -33.91
N ASP A 928 -0.79 -13.18 -32.69
CA ASP A 928 -0.50 -14.22 -31.67
C ASP A 928 -0.58 -13.65 -30.25
N ARG A 929 -0.81 -14.54 -29.28
CA ARG A 929 -1.04 -14.21 -27.87
C ARG A 929 -0.38 -15.24 -26.95
N ILE A 930 0.55 -14.77 -26.13
CA ILE A 930 1.25 -15.57 -25.13
C ILE A 930 0.80 -15.09 -23.75
N ARG A 931 0.38 -16.01 -22.88
CA ARG A 931 -0.02 -15.69 -21.50
C ARG A 931 0.73 -16.55 -20.51
N ALA A 932 1.16 -15.96 -19.40
CA ALA A 932 1.75 -16.67 -18.29
C ALA A 932 1.35 -16.04 -16.96
N GLN A 933 1.04 -16.88 -15.99
CA GLN A 933 0.81 -16.50 -14.60
C GLN A 933 2.03 -16.90 -13.78
N ILE A 934 2.63 -15.93 -13.09
CA ILE A 934 3.86 -16.08 -12.32
C ILE A 934 3.50 -15.87 -10.86
N LEU A 935 3.62 -16.93 -10.04
CA LEU A 935 3.36 -16.84 -8.60
C LEU A 935 4.37 -15.90 -7.95
N VAL A 936 3.91 -15.02 -7.05
CA VAL A 936 4.79 -14.10 -6.34
C VAL A 936 5.40 -14.82 -5.15
N ASP A 937 6.72 -15.01 -5.20
CA ASP A 937 7.49 -15.50 -4.06
C ASP A 937 7.93 -14.31 -3.19
N TRP A 938 7.16 -14.02 -2.14
CA TRP A 938 7.48 -12.98 -1.16
C TRP A 938 8.71 -13.29 -0.31
N GLN A 939 9.22 -14.53 -0.35
CA GLN A 939 10.42 -14.97 0.38
C GLN A 939 11.71 -14.73 -0.41
N GLN A 940 11.66 -14.38 -1.70
CA GLN A 940 12.81 -13.87 -2.46
C GLN A 940 13.18 -12.46 -1.98
N GLN A 941 13.66 -12.41 -0.75
CA GLN A 941 14.13 -11.23 -0.07
C GLN A 941 15.57 -10.99 -0.48
N VAL A 942 15.84 -9.91 -1.20
CA VAL A 942 17.16 -9.30 -1.13
C VAL A 942 17.17 -8.45 0.12
N ALA A 943 17.67 -9.01 1.23
CA ALA A 943 17.61 -8.44 2.57
C ALA A 943 18.24 -7.04 2.66
N GLY A 944 17.41 -6.00 2.53
CA GLY A 944 17.70 -4.66 3.03
C GLY A 944 17.36 -4.60 4.52
N SER A 945 18.36 -4.42 5.38
CA SER A 945 18.20 -4.31 6.84
C SER A 945 17.67 -2.93 7.28
N GLU A 946 17.21 -2.09 6.36
CA GLU A 946 16.68 -0.76 6.65
C GLU A 946 15.24 -0.61 6.15
N SER A 947 14.41 -0.02 7.01
CA SER A 947 12.96 0.19 6.90
C SER A 947 12.49 1.04 5.72
N THR A 948 13.38 1.40 4.79
CA THR A 948 13.14 2.29 3.66
C THR A 948 13.34 1.61 2.29
N SER A 949 13.88 0.39 2.24
CA SER A 949 14.19 -0.29 0.98
C SER A 949 12.93 -0.89 0.33
N SER A 950 12.71 -0.61 -0.96
CA SER A 950 11.62 -1.25 -1.72
C SER A 950 11.95 -2.71 -1.99
N LEU A 951 10.96 -3.59 -1.88
CA LEU A 951 11.06 -4.99 -2.33
C LEU A 951 10.99 -5.01 -3.86
N TYR A 952 11.87 -5.79 -4.49
CA TYR A 952 11.87 -5.99 -5.94
C TYR A 952 11.53 -7.44 -6.24
N LEU A 953 10.52 -7.65 -7.07
CA LEU A 953 10.02 -8.94 -7.51
C LEU A 953 10.36 -9.09 -9.01
N PRO A 954 11.51 -9.69 -9.35
CA PRO A 954 11.89 -9.93 -10.73
C PRO A 954 11.11 -11.11 -11.32
N PHE A 955 10.79 -11.04 -12.61
CA PHE A 955 10.22 -12.16 -13.34
C PHE A 955 10.78 -12.26 -14.76
N THR A 956 10.74 -13.47 -15.32
CA THR A 956 11.21 -13.79 -16.66
C THR A 956 10.17 -14.64 -17.39
N LEU A 957 9.85 -14.27 -18.62
CA LEU A 957 8.91 -15.00 -19.48
C LEU A 957 9.55 -15.19 -20.87
N PRO A 958 9.79 -16.44 -21.32
CA PRO A 958 10.16 -16.69 -22.71
C PRO A 958 9.01 -16.33 -23.66
N VAL A 959 9.35 -15.62 -24.74
CA VAL A 959 8.42 -15.15 -25.78
C VAL A 959 8.84 -15.80 -27.10
N HIS A 960 8.06 -16.77 -27.55
CA HIS A 960 8.30 -17.52 -28.79
C HIS A 960 7.18 -17.24 -29.78
N VAL A 961 7.48 -16.48 -30.84
CA VAL A 961 6.52 -16.23 -31.94
C VAL A 961 6.84 -17.15 -33.10
N LYS A 962 5.91 -18.03 -33.44
CA LYS A 962 6.10 -19.02 -34.51
C LYS A 962 6.12 -18.36 -35.90
N ALA A 963 6.91 -18.89 -36.82
CA ALA A 963 6.96 -18.48 -38.22
C ALA A 963 5.58 -18.52 -38.90
N GLU A 964 4.72 -19.46 -38.51
CA GLU A 964 3.35 -19.59 -39.02
C GLU A 964 2.45 -18.38 -38.72
N VAL A 965 2.80 -17.59 -37.71
CA VAL A 965 2.11 -16.35 -37.33
C VAL A 965 2.64 -15.18 -38.18
N LEU A 966 3.92 -15.22 -38.53
CA LEU A 966 4.64 -14.18 -39.29
C LEU A 966 4.46 -14.34 -40.81
N ARG A 967 3.21 -14.51 -41.27
CA ARG A 967 2.89 -14.84 -42.68
C ARG A 967 3.09 -13.69 -43.67
N VAL A 968 3.34 -12.48 -43.18
CA VAL A 968 3.46 -11.27 -44.01
C VAL A 968 4.78 -10.58 -43.68
N LYS A 969 5.50 -10.17 -44.72
CA LYS A 969 6.67 -9.30 -44.57
C LYS A 969 6.23 -7.92 -44.11
N GLY A 970 6.88 -7.35 -43.11
CA GLY A 970 6.49 -6.06 -42.57
C GLY A 970 7.01 -5.81 -41.16
N SER A 971 6.59 -4.68 -40.60
CA SER A 971 6.92 -4.28 -39.24
C SER A 971 5.91 -4.84 -38.26
N PHE A 972 6.38 -5.58 -37.27
CA PHE A 972 5.59 -6.12 -36.17
C PHE A 972 5.94 -5.42 -34.86
N GLN A 973 5.03 -5.47 -33.92
CA GLN A 973 5.18 -4.94 -32.57
C GLN A 973 4.74 -5.98 -31.55
N LEU A 974 5.61 -6.24 -30.58
CA LEU A 974 5.29 -6.92 -29.34
C LEU A 974 4.76 -5.90 -28.33
N LEU A 975 3.64 -6.24 -27.69
CA LEU A 975 3.04 -5.49 -26.60
C LEU A 975 2.90 -6.39 -25.38
N ALA A 976 3.55 -6.05 -24.26
CA ALA A 976 3.34 -6.70 -22.97
C ALA A 976 2.26 -5.97 -22.17
N ARG A 977 1.33 -6.72 -21.60
CA ARG A 977 0.34 -6.28 -20.61
C ARG A 977 0.64 -7.03 -19.33
N VAL A 978 0.90 -6.29 -18.27
CA VAL A 978 1.10 -6.87 -16.94
C VAL A 978 -0.11 -6.55 -16.10
N ALA A 979 -0.61 -7.53 -15.37
CA ALA A 979 -1.61 -7.36 -14.34
C ALA A 979 -1.18 -8.13 -13.10
N MET A 980 -1.61 -7.66 -11.93
CA MET A 980 -1.48 -8.43 -10.69
C MET A 980 -2.79 -9.15 -10.43
N ILE A 981 -2.69 -10.36 -9.91
CA ILE A 981 -3.82 -11.17 -9.49
C ILE A 981 -3.87 -11.12 -7.98
N ASP A 982 -4.98 -10.63 -7.44
CA ASP A 982 -5.20 -10.64 -6.01
C ASP A 982 -5.64 -12.02 -5.48
N THR A 983 -5.71 -12.17 -4.16
CA THR A 983 -6.17 -13.38 -3.45
C THR A 983 -7.62 -13.76 -3.78
N GLN A 984 -8.39 -12.84 -4.36
CA GLN A 984 -9.76 -13.07 -4.81
C GLN A 984 -9.82 -13.45 -6.30
N GLY A 985 -8.66 -13.54 -6.98
CA GLY A 985 -8.54 -13.82 -8.41
C GLY A 985 -8.79 -12.62 -9.32
N GLU A 986 -8.91 -11.41 -8.76
CA GLU A 986 -9.15 -10.19 -9.53
C GLU A 986 -7.88 -9.72 -10.24
N LYS A 987 -8.02 -9.26 -11.48
CA LYS A 987 -6.90 -8.79 -12.31
C LYS A 987 -6.79 -7.28 -12.30
N TRP A 988 -5.68 -6.80 -11.77
CA TRP A 988 -5.37 -5.39 -11.67
C TRP A 988 -4.31 -5.00 -12.71
N PRO A 989 -4.68 -4.31 -13.81
CA PRO A 989 -3.72 -3.86 -14.81
C PRO A 989 -2.65 -2.96 -14.19
N LEU A 990 -1.40 -3.28 -14.49
CA LEU A 990 -0.23 -2.60 -13.97
C LEU A 990 0.42 -1.78 -15.08
N ALA A 991 0.63 -0.50 -14.82
CA ALA A 991 1.40 0.37 -15.71
C ALA A 991 2.87 -0.10 -15.71
N ALA A 992 3.32 -0.64 -16.85
CA ALA A 992 4.70 -1.05 -17.07
C ALA A 992 5.37 -0.17 -18.13
N THR A 993 6.53 0.39 -17.81
CA THR A 993 7.42 0.98 -18.82
C THR A 993 8.05 -0.12 -19.68
N GLY A 994 8.49 0.22 -20.89
CA GLY A 994 9.19 -0.72 -21.80
C GLY A 994 8.33 -1.85 -22.40
N CYS A 995 7.00 -1.78 -22.22
CA CYS A 995 6.04 -2.77 -22.67
C CYS A 995 5.90 -2.95 -24.20
N LYS A 996 6.67 -2.22 -25.03
CA LYS A 996 6.56 -2.26 -26.49
C LYS A 996 7.92 -2.51 -27.15
N ARG A 997 8.00 -3.48 -28.07
CA ARG A 997 9.19 -3.70 -28.91
C ARG A 997 8.84 -3.98 -30.36
N GLY A 998 9.47 -3.26 -31.29
CA GLY A 998 9.32 -3.47 -32.73
C GLY A 998 10.32 -4.47 -33.28
N PHE A 999 9.94 -5.23 -34.30
CA PHE A 999 10.81 -6.06 -35.13
C PHE A 999 10.29 -6.11 -36.58
N ILE A 1000 11.17 -6.40 -37.54
CA ILE A 1000 10.86 -6.41 -38.97
C ILE A 1000 11.03 -7.85 -39.49
N VAL A 1001 10.02 -8.35 -40.18
CA VAL A 1001 10.10 -9.61 -40.92
C VAL A 1001 10.42 -9.29 -42.38
N TYR A 1002 11.59 -9.72 -42.86
CA TYR A 1002 12.12 -9.38 -44.19
C TYR A 1002 12.17 -10.55 -45.17
#